data_AF-A0A914N8J3-F1
#
_entry.id   AF-A0A914N8J3-F1
#
_cell.length_a   1.000
_cell.length_b   1.000
_cell.length_c   1.000
_cell.angle_alpha   90.00
_cell.angle_beta   90.00
_cell.angle_gamma   90.00
#
_symmetry.space_group_name_H-M   'P 1'
#
loop_
_entity.id
_entity.type
_entity.pdbx_description
1 polymer ?
#
loop_
_entity_poly.entity_id
_entity_poly.type
_entity_poly.pdbx_seq_one_letter_code
_entity_poly.pdbx_strand_id
1 'polypeptide(L)'
;PLKAEEDEEEDDITENNNEQQPHQQQQQQQRARKHRRPIRLCFFDAETSQDDPVQISQNINGYRHVPLLIIAEVICEACIRAGISIEDVGQRAQGCFCGNPRGQRWRNWCSPPFRNAPGDNTAFPNNITFNHRRMFFHSFDNAEDNPVDQFLDYLLNHGSQNMLTICIAHNGGKYDFHLLLEALHRRSHPPTRLCTTGLKIYSMSLGGYHQRKVLFKDSLNYFFCELDALPKVFALPEDLATSKPFFPYLYIQRQHLHQRIRGLPAIQYYQPEYKKAEKREKLIEWYVQQQTSVQITNFQLREQLIIYCVNDVAILRESVLRFRQLIGENTKNLDPFLTVSTAAGLALTTMRRCFLPENWIVHSPEGGYLRGRRASAESQRYIRFFELQHPEAAGHIQHAQWALGEAHVEDCGYRLDGLWQRSPPLRPLAIEYMGCYYHGCPKCFPVRDQRLAAGRTAEELFERTQQRLWELENQHGYQLHVVWGHEIKEKLSNNTQLRRKWFEIDCVRPMDPREDCLRGGRTEPFKLHHLCAEDEEILYIDIVSLYPYVMKARTFPIGHPDVLTRDTLLLPPNNPLPWTTPEHNIYKGLLLVRVQPPNFMNGNLPPVLPYRTHDGRLTFPLCAKCADNRQQRPCTHGERERSWLTGYTHVELNYALERGYKVVDIYEVWNYEKWDPNLFRSYVNTFIGLKQQASGWPDGCVSEMDRAAYLAEFERVEGIFLDPERIETNPGLRMIAKLLANSLWGKLAQRVCGTEVRYAKTPAEFHQLLEDPTIDMLDFDHVSEHLDRCVVRKKPEFAKAPNTNCLPVAAFVTSYARLHLYEYIEQVNQIGGVLLYCDTDSIIYVGKRNGQRVSEGEYLGQMKREVPSRRILEFIAGGPKNYGYRHVDASTGLDERAELKIRSFPLSYATHQLLNFNTMKQLVLNQFNVDGAVDDTIADDVFFVGNSIGVQFPQIGRTRRSQLYTHLARKEYRPCYEKGRIMPGMETLPFGHRMNNTQVI
;
A
#
# COMPACT_ATOMS: atom_id res chain seq x y z
N PRO A 1 -41.32 -2.93 -25.83
CA PRO A 1 -40.13 -2.58 -26.63
C PRO A 1 -38.87 -2.70 -25.75
N LEU A 2 -38.51 -3.95 -25.50
CA LEU A 2 -37.39 -4.41 -24.69
C LEU A 2 -36.74 -5.52 -25.51
N LYS A 3 -35.46 -5.39 -25.82
CA LYS A 3 -34.51 -6.46 -26.16
C LYS A 3 -33.12 -5.84 -26.15
N ALA A 4 -32.43 -5.99 -25.03
CA ALA A 4 -30.98 -5.98 -24.99
C ALA A 4 -30.58 -7.46 -24.97
N GLU A 5 -29.88 -7.91 -25.99
CA GLU A 5 -29.33 -9.26 -26.07
C GLU A 5 -28.00 -9.26 -25.30
N GLU A 6 -27.97 -10.09 -24.26
CA GLU A 6 -26.78 -10.51 -23.52
C GLU A 6 -26.21 -11.71 -24.27
N ASP A 7 -25.03 -11.55 -24.87
CA ASP A 7 -24.25 -12.68 -25.40
C ASP A 7 -23.53 -13.36 -24.22
N GLU A 8 -24.19 -14.35 -23.63
CA GLU A 8 -23.57 -15.42 -22.83
C GLU A 8 -23.25 -16.57 -23.80
N GLU A 9 -21.96 -16.78 -24.11
CA GLU A 9 -21.50 -18.04 -24.73
C GLU A 9 -21.35 -19.09 -23.62
N GLU A 10 -22.36 -19.94 -23.47
CA GLU A 10 -22.27 -21.24 -22.79
C GLU A 10 -21.54 -22.23 -23.71
N ASP A 11 -20.31 -22.63 -23.34
CA ASP A 11 -19.62 -23.77 -23.96
C ASP A 11 -20.12 -25.06 -23.30
N ASP A 12 -21.03 -25.74 -23.98
CA ASP A 12 -21.54 -27.07 -23.62
C ASP A 12 -20.48 -28.13 -23.97
N ILE A 13 -20.00 -28.86 -22.95
CA ILE A 13 -18.98 -29.89 -23.08
C ILE A 13 -19.66 -31.19 -23.55
N THR A 14 -19.56 -31.50 -24.84
CA THR A 14 -19.74 -32.87 -25.34
C THR A 14 -18.41 -33.42 -25.82
N GLU A 15 -17.94 -34.47 -25.14
CA GLU A 15 -16.80 -35.30 -25.50
C GLU A 15 -16.99 -35.91 -26.90
N ASN A 16 -16.06 -35.65 -27.83
CA ASN A 16 -15.48 -36.69 -28.70
C ASN A 16 -14.35 -36.18 -29.63
N ASN A 17 -13.23 -36.88 -29.54
CA ASN A 17 -12.22 -37.17 -30.56
C ASN A 17 -11.23 -36.09 -31.06
N ASN A 18 -10.02 -36.25 -30.53
CA ASN A 18 -8.66 -36.12 -31.08
C ASN A 18 -8.46 -35.82 -32.58
N GLU A 19 -7.35 -35.09 -32.82
CA GLU A 19 -6.63 -34.82 -34.08
C GLU A 19 -6.97 -33.53 -34.85
N GLN A 20 -6.61 -32.35 -34.31
CA GLN A 20 -6.28 -31.13 -35.10
C GLN A 20 -5.68 -29.97 -34.28
N GLN A 21 -4.70 -30.23 -33.41
CA GLN A 21 -4.20 -29.21 -32.45
C GLN A 21 -3.14 -28.17 -32.92
N PRO A 22 -2.37 -28.32 -34.02
CA PRO A 22 -1.37 -27.27 -34.35
C PRO A 22 -1.94 -26.06 -35.11
N HIS A 23 -3.03 -26.22 -35.89
CA HIS A 23 -3.55 -25.16 -36.75
C HIS A 23 -4.51 -24.19 -36.05
N GLN A 24 -5.25 -24.63 -35.04
CA GLN A 24 -6.17 -23.76 -34.28
C GLN A 24 -5.42 -22.80 -33.34
N GLN A 25 -4.29 -23.19 -32.74
CA GLN A 25 -3.48 -22.28 -31.93
C GLN A 25 -2.78 -21.20 -32.77
N GLN A 26 -2.32 -21.51 -33.98
CA GLN A 26 -1.79 -20.50 -34.89
C GLN A 26 -2.89 -19.56 -35.42
N GLN A 27 -4.11 -20.05 -35.68
CA GLN A 27 -5.23 -19.21 -36.08
C GLN A 27 -5.79 -18.36 -34.92
N GLN A 28 -5.81 -18.84 -33.67
CA GLN A 28 -6.16 -18.03 -32.50
C GLN A 28 -5.09 -16.98 -32.20
N GLN A 29 -3.79 -17.29 -32.32
CA GLN A 29 -2.73 -16.29 -32.18
C GLN A 29 -2.73 -15.26 -33.33
N GLN A 30 -3.10 -15.66 -34.55
CA GLN A 30 -3.29 -14.74 -35.68
C GLN A 30 -4.58 -13.89 -35.57
N ARG A 31 -5.68 -14.45 -35.04
CA ARG A 31 -6.92 -13.71 -34.72
C ARG A 31 -6.71 -12.72 -33.57
N ALA A 32 -5.96 -13.09 -32.53
CA ALA A 32 -5.57 -12.19 -31.43
C ALA A 32 -4.62 -11.06 -31.87
N ARG A 33 -3.77 -11.29 -32.89
CA ARG A 33 -2.93 -10.24 -33.49
C ARG A 33 -3.72 -9.25 -34.37
N LYS A 34 -4.85 -9.65 -34.96
CA LYS A 34 -5.66 -8.83 -35.87
C LYS A 34 -6.47 -7.70 -35.22
N HIS A 35 -6.54 -7.59 -33.88
CA HIS A 35 -7.40 -6.61 -33.19
C HIS A 35 -6.72 -5.60 -32.24
N ARG A 36 -5.38 -5.52 -32.21
CA ARG A 36 -4.72 -4.46 -31.42
C ARG A 36 -4.75 -3.12 -32.16
N ARG A 37 -5.54 -2.17 -31.63
CA ARG A 37 -5.55 -0.79 -32.10
C ARG A 37 -4.12 -0.19 -32.07
N PRO A 38 -3.69 0.55 -33.10
CA PRO A 38 -2.43 1.30 -33.07
C PRO A 38 -2.36 2.24 -31.86
N ILE A 39 -1.13 2.43 -31.33
CA ILE A 39 -0.87 3.19 -30.12
C ILE A 39 -0.18 4.50 -30.46
N ARG A 40 -0.64 5.58 -29.82
CA ARG A 40 0.03 6.88 -29.80
C ARG A 40 0.26 7.33 -28.37
N LEU A 41 1.48 7.72 -28.08
CA LEU A 41 1.85 8.34 -26.81
C LEU A 41 1.69 9.85 -26.92
N CYS A 42 1.22 10.47 -25.84
CA CYS A 42 1.08 11.91 -25.69
C CYS A 42 1.71 12.29 -24.34
N PHE A 43 2.84 12.96 -24.36
CA PHE A 43 3.51 13.47 -23.18
C PHE A 43 3.07 14.90 -22.97
N PHE A 44 2.76 15.31 -21.75
CA PHE A 44 2.35 16.68 -21.50
C PHE A 44 2.65 17.11 -20.07
N ASP A 45 2.74 18.42 -19.91
CA ASP A 45 2.95 19.10 -18.65
C ASP A 45 2.17 20.43 -18.66
N ALA A 46 1.70 20.87 -17.50
CA ALA A 46 0.86 22.05 -17.35
C ALA A 46 1.44 23.05 -16.35
N GLU A 47 1.56 24.31 -16.76
CA GLU A 47 2.02 25.39 -15.92
C GLU A 47 0.87 26.33 -15.55
N THR A 48 0.81 26.72 -14.28
CA THR A 48 -0.31 27.47 -13.70
C THR A 48 0.19 28.69 -12.93
N SER A 49 -0.53 29.81 -13.00
CA SER A 49 -0.31 30.90 -12.06
C SER A 49 -0.96 30.62 -10.70
N GLN A 50 -0.43 31.27 -9.66
CA GLN A 50 -0.87 31.14 -8.26
C GLN A 50 -1.16 32.51 -7.65
N ASP A 51 -1.89 33.35 -8.39
CA ASP A 51 -2.21 34.73 -8.04
C ASP A 51 -3.70 34.97 -7.73
N ASP A 52 -4.56 33.97 -7.87
CA ASP A 52 -6.00 34.05 -7.60
C ASP A 52 -6.34 33.58 -6.18
N PRO A 53 -6.62 34.48 -5.21
CA PRO A 53 -6.91 34.09 -3.83
C PRO A 53 -8.25 33.33 -3.75
N VAL A 54 -8.25 32.23 -2.98
CA VAL A 54 -9.43 31.39 -2.78
C VAL A 54 -9.61 31.04 -1.31
N GLN A 55 -10.84 31.16 -0.82
CA GLN A 55 -11.25 30.65 0.48
C GLN A 55 -11.66 29.18 0.33
N ILE A 56 -10.87 28.26 0.89
CA ILE A 56 -11.08 26.81 0.77
C ILE A 56 -12.03 26.31 1.87
N SER A 57 -11.92 26.87 3.06
CA SER A 57 -12.82 26.63 4.19
C SER A 57 -12.84 27.85 5.11
N GLN A 58 -13.69 27.85 6.15
CA GLN A 58 -13.79 28.95 7.11
C GLN A 58 -12.42 29.41 7.67
N ASN A 59 -11.45 28.49 7.77
CA ASN A 59 -10.14 28.73 8.39
C ASN A 59 -8.95 28.56 7.42
N ILE A 60 -9.18 28.28 6.13
CA ILE A 60 -8.10 28.01 5.18
C ILE A 60 -8.27 28.90 3.95
N ASN A 61 -7.31 29.82 3.79
CA ASN A 61 -7.12 30.62 2.59
C ASN A 61 -5.94 30.07 1.80
N GLY A 62 -6.00 30.18 0.48
CA GLY A 62 -4.92 29.78 -0.41
C GLY A 62 -5.00 30.51 -1.74
N TYR A 63 -4.23 30.04 -2.70
CA TYR A 63 -4.19 30.55 -4.07
C TYR A 63 -4.59 29.44 -5.03
N ARG A 64 -5.59 29.71 -5.88
CA ARG A 64 -6.03 28.79 -6.91
C ARG A 64 -4.97 28.70 -8.01
N HIS A 65 -4.79 27.50 -8.54
CA HIS A 65 -3.96 27.29 -9.72
C HIS A 65 -4.76 27.60 -10.97
N VAL A 66 -4.37 28.63 -11.72
CA VAL A 66 -5.00 29.02 -12.98
C VAL A 66 -4.11 28.59 -14.15
N PRO A 67 -4.56 27.69 -15.05
CA PRO A 67 -3.75 27.22 -16.17
C PRO A 67 -3.33 28.34 -17.13
N LEU A 68 -2.03 28.43 -17.40
CA LEU A 68 -1.45 29.38 -18.34
C LEU A 68 -0.92 28.71 -19.61
N LEU A 69 -0.32 27.53 -19.47
CA LEU A 69 0.35 26.81 -20.54
C LEU A 69 0.17 25.31 -20.36
N ILE A 70 -0.11 24.60 -21.46
CA ILE A 70 0.08 23.16 -21.57
C ILE A 70 0.94 22.92 -22.81
N ILE A 71 2.02 22.18 -22.63
CA ILE A 71 2.81 21.68 -23.75
C ILE A 71 2.53 20.20 -23.89
N ALA A 72 2.28 19.75 -25.12
CA ALA A 72 2.06 18.35 -25.42
C ALA A 72 2.91 17.88 -26.60
N GLU A 73 3.52 16.71 -26.47
CA GLU A 73 4.29 16.06 -27.51
C GLU A 73 3.73 14.68 -27.83
N VAL A 74 3.58 14.36 -29.12
CA VAL A 74 2.97 13.10 -29.57
C VAL A 74 3.89 12.29 -30.47
N ILE A 75 3.94 10.99 -30.21
CA ILE A 75 4.67 10.03 -31.05
C ILE A 75 3.94 8.68 -31.09
N CYS A 76 3.83 8.09 -32.27
CA CYS A 76 3.14 6.80 -32.46
C CYS A 76 4.15 5.64 -32.53
N GLU A 77 3.66 4.45 -32.19
CA GLU A 77 4.47 3.22 -32.17
C GLU A 77 5.17 2.94 -33.50
N ALA A 78 4.53 3.24 -34.64
CA ALA A 78 5.14 3.08 -35.96
C ALA A 78 6.36 3.99 -36.17
N CYS A 79 6.32 5.23 -35.67
CA CYS A 79 7.45 6.16 -35.74
C CYS A 79 8.58 5.76 -34.79
N ILE A 80 8.24 5.31 -33.58
CA ILE A 80 9.22 4.80 -32.61
C ILE A 80 10.02 3.64 -33.21
N ARG A 81 9.33 2.66 -33.81
CA ARG A 81 9.98 1.50 -34.45
C ARG A 81 10.82 1.85 -35.67
N ALA A 82 10.45 2.91 -36.38
CA ALA A 82 11.21 3.42 -37.52
C ALA A 82 12.41 4.29 -37.11
N GLY A 83 12.65 4.49 -35.81
CA GLY A 83 13.73 5.36 -35.31
C GLY A 83 13.48 6.85 -35.53
N ILE A 84 12.24 7.28 -35.81
CA ILE A 84 11.92 8.67 -36.11
C ILE A 84 11.63 9.43 -34.82
N SER A 85 12.48 10.41 -34.51
CA SER A 85 12.36 11.32 -33.37
C SER A 85 11.24 12.36 -33.57
N ILE A 86 10.95 13.13 -32.52
CA ILE A 86 10.09 14.31 -32.62
C ILE A 86 10.81 15.45 -33.34
N GLU A 87 12.14 15.53 -33.23
CA GLU A 87 12.95 16.58 -33.86
C GLU A 87 13.11 16.39 -35.39
N ASP A 88 12.78 15.20 -35.91
CA ASP A 88 12.79 14.90 -37.36
C ASP A 88 11.57 15.52 -38.07
N VAL A 89 11.52 16.85 -38.12
CA VAL A 89 10.39 17.60 -38.67
C VAL A 89 10.17 17.21 -40.14
N GLY A 90 8.97 16.69 -40.42
CA GLY A 90 8.56 16.26 -41.77
C GLY A 90 8.69 14.75 -42.03
N GLN A 91 9.49 14.02 -41.25
CA GLN A 91 9.62 12.56 -41.39
C GLN A 91 8.44 11.82 -40.74
N ARG A 92 7.94 10.78 -41.43
CA ARG A 92 6.85 9.92 -40.94
C ARG A 92 7.02 8.48 -41.41
N ALA A 93 6.80 7.54 -40.49
CA ALA A 93 6.75 6.13 -40.83
C ALA A 93 5.49 5.78 -41.63
N GLN A 94 5.55 4.68 -42.37
CA GLN A 94 4.35 4.09 -42.99
C GLN A 94 3.33 3.72 -41.89
N GLY A 95 2.08 4.14 -42.06
CA GLY A 95 1.04 3.94 -41.03
C GLY A 95 1.16 4.85 -39.80
N CYS A 96 1.84 6.00 -39.92
CA CYS A 96 1.98 6.99 -38.84
C CYS A 96 0.61 7.54 -38.34
N PHE A 97 0.43 7.56 -37.02
CA PHE A 97 -0.72 8.16 -36.34
C PHE A 97 -0.37 9.40 -35.48
N CYS A 98 0.83 9.96 -35.63
CA CYS A 98 1.20 11.22 -34.96
C CYS A 98 0.32 12.41 -35.40
N GLY A 99 -0.42 12.25 -36.50
CA GLY A 99 -1.34 13.25 -37.03
C GLY A 99 -0.70 14.12 -38.11
N ASN A 100 -1.55 14.75 -38.92
CA ASN A 100 -1.16 15.81 -39.85
C ASN A 100 -2.00 17.04 -39.52
N PRO A 101 -1.42 18.22 -39.22
CA PRO A 101 -2.18 19.40 -38.86
C PRO A 101 -3.07 19.86 -40.02
N ARG A 102 -4.33 19.41 -39.98
CA ARG A 102 -5.40 19.80 -40.91
C ARG A 102 -6.21 20.92 -40.27
N GLY A 103 -6.38 22.03 -41.00
CA GLY A 103 -7.08 23.22 -40.53
C GLY A 103 -6.17 24.21 -39.80
N GLN A 104 -6.60 25.47 -39.79
CA GLN A 104 -5.85 26.60 -39.21
C GLN A 104 -5.65 26.45 -37.69
N ARG A 105 -6.67 25.97 -36.98
CA ARG A 105 -6.64 25.81 -35.51
C ARG A 105 -5.51 24.87 -35.04
N TRP A 106 -5.36 23.70 -35.66
CA TRP A 106 -4.27 22.77 -35.33
C TRP A 106 -2.90 23.36 -35.73
N ARG A 107 -2.79 24.00 -36.90
CA ARG A 107 -1.54 24.67 -37.28
C ARG A 107 -1.12 25.73 -36.27
N ASN A 108 -2.07 26.47 -35.69
CA ASN A 108 -1.80 27.44 -34.65
C ASN A 108 -1.27 26.77 -33.37
N TRP A 109 -1.85 25.65 -32.92
CA TRP A 109 -1.33 24.90 -31.78
C TRP A 109 0.07 24.33 -32.00
N CYS A 110 0.43 23.96 -33.23
CA CYS A 110 1.78 23.48 -33.57
C CYS A 110 2.79 24.61 -33.83
N SER A 111 2.34 25.86 -33.78
CA SER A 111 3.19 27.04 -33.91
C SER A 111 3.54 27.55 -32.52
N PRO A 112 4.83 27.73 -32.20
CA PRO A 112 5.22 28.30 -30.93
C PRO A 112 4.62 29.70 -30.73
N PRO A 113 4.13 30.05 -29.53
CA PRO A 113 3.43 31.31 -29.29
C PRO A 113 4.42 32.45 -29.01
N PHE A 114 5.35 32.72 -29.93
CA PHE A 114 6.41 33.72 -29.80
C PHE A 114 6.06 35.07 -30.45
N ARG A 115 4.80 35.54 -30.36
CA ARG A 115 4.57 36.96 -30.61
C ARG A 115 5.03 37.72 -29.38
N ASN A 116 6.14 38.44 -29.49
CA ASN A 116 6.43 39.46 -28.51
C ASN A 116 5.32 40.52 -28.53
N ALA A 117 5.19 41.30 -27.46
CA ALA A 117 4.31 42.46 -27.45
C ALA A 117 4.55 43.34 -28.70
N PRO A 118 3.54 44.09 -29.20
CA PRO A 118 3.72 44.97 -30.35
C PRO A 118 4.97 45.86 -30.15
N GLY A 119 6.01 45.67 -30.98
CA GLY A 119 7.26 46.45 -30.93
C GLY A 119 8.53 45.71 -30.48
N ASP A 120 8.50 44.42 -30.15
CA ASP A 120 9.69 43.65 -29.73
C ASP A 120 10.18 42.70 -30.85
N ASN A 121 11.34 43.05 -31.44
CA ASN A 121 12.00 42.38 -32.56
C ASN A 121 13.07 41.35 -32.13
N THR A 122 13.03 40.84 -30.89
CA THR A 122 13.98 39.82 -30.44
C THR A 122 13.86 38.53 -31.28
N ALA A 123 15.00 38.02 -31.76
CA ALA A 123 15.06 36.83 -32.60
C ALA A 123 14.60 35.57 -31.83
N PHE A 124 13.88 34.68 -32.51
CA PHE A 124 13.42 33.40 -31.93
C PHE A 124 14.61 32.57 -31.43
N PRO A 125 14.49 31.86 -30.29
CA PRO A 125 15.42 30.79 -29.95
C PRO A 125 15.48 29.78 -31.11
N ASN A 126 16.66 29.52 -31.67
CA ASN A 126 16.84 28.67 -32.86
C ASN A 126 16.32 27.23 -32.69
N ASN A 127 16.03 26.80 -31.45
CA ASN A 127 15.67 25.43 -31.06
C ASN A 127 14.15 25.16 -30.92
N ILE A 128 13.28 26.17 -30.99
CA ILE A 128 11.82 25.97 -30.87
C ILE A 128 11.12 26.55 -32.11
N THR A 129 10.87 25.68 -33.09
CA THR A 129 10.22 26.02 -34.36
C THR A 129 8.91 25.25 -34.53
N PHE A 130 8.21 25.48 -35.64
CA PHE A 130 7.00 24.74 -35.98
C PHE A 130 7.27 23.23 -36.00
N ASN A 131 6.54 22.46 -35.19
CA ASN A 131 6.64 21.02 -35.15
C ASN A 131 5.24 20.40 -35.03
N HIS A 132 4.85 19.61 -36.03
CA HIS A 132 3.53 18.97 -36.05
C HIS A 132 3.27 17.96 -34.92
N ARG A 133 4.32 17.54 -34.20
CA ARG A 133 4.27 16.62 -33.06
C ARG A 133 4.33 17.33 -31.71
N ARG A 134 4.59 18.65 -31.68
CA ARG A 134 4.61 19.49 -30.48
C ARG A 134 3.45 20.48 -30.55
N MET A 135 2.71 20.61 -29.47
CA MET A 135 1.56 21.52 -29.37
C MET A 135 1.71 22.43 -28.17
N PHE A 136 1.33 23.68 -28.36
CA PHE A 136 1.32 24.74 -27.35
C PHE A 136 -0.14 25.19 -27.17
N PHE A 137 -0.69 24.95 -25.99
CA PHE A 137 -2.00 25.45 -25.57
C PHE A 137 -1.76 26.52 -24.51
N HIS A 138 -2.25 27.73 -24.70
CA HIS A 138 -1.92 28.83 -23.78
C HIS A 138 -3.04 29.87 -23.67
N SER A 139 -2.97 30.69 -22.62
CA SER A 139 -3.85 31.83 -22.35
C SER A 139 -3.07 33.15 -22.18
N PHE A 140 -1.85 33.19 -22.71
CA PHE A 140 -0.95 34.35 -22.61
C PHE A 140 -1.54 35.62 -23.21
N ASP A 141 -2.15 35.53 -24.41
CA ASP A 141 -2.59 36.70 -25.17
C ASP A 141 -4.06 37.05 -24.93
N ASN A 142 -4.85 36.10 -24.40
CA ASN A 142 -6.27 36.27 -24.08
C ASN A 142 -6.60 35.52 -22.77
N ALA A 143 -7.08 36.25 -21.77
CA ALA A 143 -7.40 35.67 -20.47
C ALA A 143 -8.64 34.76 -20.48
N GLU A 144 -9.53 34.95 -21.45
CA GLU A 144 -10.72 34.10 -21.66
C GLU A 144 -10.37 32.74 -22.26
N ASP A 145 -9.21 32.63 -22.91
CA ASP A 145 -8.73 31.35 -23.42
C ASP A 145 -8.33 30.45 -22.26
N ASN A 146 -8.67 29.16 -22.37
CA ASN A 146 -8.32 28.16 -21.38
C ASN A 146 -7.45 27.06 -22.02
N PRO A 147 -6.17 26.91 -21.61
CA PRO A 147 -5.25 25.92 -22.18
C PRO A 147 -5.74 24.48 -22.04
N VAL A 148 -6.39 24.17 -20.91
CA VAL A 148 -6.95 22.84 -20.62
C VAL A 148 -8.08 22.53 -21.60
N ASP A 149 -8.94 23.52 -21.87
CA ASP A 149 -10.04 23.37 -22.81
C ASP A 149 -9.53 23.14 -24.24
N GLN A 150 -8.52 23.89 -24.67
CA GLN A 150 -7.90 23.69 -25.99
C GLN A 150 -7.26 22.31 -26.11
N PHE A 151 -6.61 21.83 -25.04
CA PHE A 151 -5.99 20.50 -25.02
C PHE A 151 -7.04 19.38 -25.05
N LEU A 152 -8.13 19.50 -24.30
CA LEU A 152 -9.25 18.55 -24.35
C LEU A 152 -9.89 18.53 -25.75
N ASP A 153 -10.10 19.69 -26.37
CA ASP A 153 -10.60 19.77 -27.75
C ASP A 153 -9.68 19.03 -28.73
N TYR A 154 -8.35 19.19 -28.58
CA TYR A 154 -7.38 18.44 -29.36
C TYR A 154 -7.49 16.92 -29.14
N LEU A 155 -7.55 16.47 -27.88
CA LEU A 155 -7.62 15.05 -27.57
C LEU A 155 -8.92 14.39 -28.07
N LEU A 156 -10.05 15.07 -27.92
CA LEU A 156 -11.38 14.55 -28.24
C LEU A 156 -11.73 14.67 -29.73
N ASN A 157 -11.35 15.79 -30.38
CA ASN A 157 -11.83 16.11 -31.72
C ASN A 157 -10.78 15.91 -32.83
N HIS A 158 -9.48 15.79 -32.51
CA HIS A 158 -8.40 15.71 -33.51
C HIS A 158 -7.61 14.39 -33.43
N GLY A 159 -7.88 13.45 -34.35
CA GLY A 159 -7.13 12.20 -34.48
C GLY A 159 -7.96 11.04 -35.05
N SER A 160 -7.32 9.89 -35.33
CA SER A 160 -8.03 8.70 -35.78
C SER A 160 -8.78 8.00 -34.63
N GLN A 161 -10.03 7.60 -34.87
CA GLN A 161 -10.85 6.82 -33.93
C GLN A 161 -10.35 5.38 -33.75
N ASN A 162 -9.59 4.86 -34.73
CA ASN A 162 -9.05 3.50 -34.72
C ASN A 162 -7.81 3.35 -33.81
N MET A 163 -7.41 4.41 -33.12
CA MET A 163 -6.17 4.47 -32.34
C MET A 163 -6.45 4.61 -30.84
N LEU A 164 -5.60 3.99 -30.01
CA LEU A 164 -5.53 4.24 -28.58
C LEU A 164 -4.47 5.31 -28.30
N THR A 165 -4.83 6.34 -27.55
CA THR A 165 -3.88 7.36 -27.10
C THR A 165 -3.60 7.23 -25.62
N ILE A 166 -2.33 7.14 -25.24
CA ILE A 166 -1.90 7.11 -23.86
C ILE A 166 -1.27 8.46 -23.53
N CYS A 167 -1.95 9.24 -22.69
CA CYS A 167 -1.49 10.52 -22.18
C CYS A 167 -0.70 10.29 -20.89
N ILE A 168 0.54 10.79 -20.83
CA ILE A 168 1.46 10.59 -19.72
C ILE A 168 1.93 11.94 -19.21
N ALA A 169 1.77 12.16 -17.92
CA ALA A 169 2.28 13.32 -17.18
C ALA A 169 3.04 12.83 -15.94
N HIS A 170 4.00 13.61 -15.47
CA HIS A 170 4.79 13.27 -14.29
C HIS A 170 4.14 13.83 -13.02
N ASN A 171 3.74 12.96 -12.08
CA ASN A 171 2.93 13.33 -10.92
C ASN A 171 1.53 13.88 -11.28
N GLY A 172 1.06 13.61 -12.51
CA GLY A 172 -0.23 14.09 -13.01
C GLY A 172 -1.42 13.64 -12.17
N GLY A 173 -1.31 12.48 -11.50
CA GLY A 173 -2.34 11.97 -10.60
C GLY A 173 -2.63 12.83 -9.38
N LYS A 174 -1.74 13.77 -9.06
CA LYS A 174 -1.85 14.75 -7.98
C LYS A 174 -1.88 16.19 -8.50
N TYR A 175 -1.77 16.40 -9.81
CA TYR A 175 -1.64 17.73 -10.39
C TYR A 175 -2.37 17.81 -11.73
N ASP A 176 -1.72 17.55 -12.86
CA ASP A 176 -2.23 17.80 -14.22
C ASP A 176 -3.61 17.18 -14.49
N PHE A 177 -3.85 15.96 -14.00
CA PHE A 177 -5.11 15.27 -14.24
C PHE A 177 -6.29 15.93 -13.52
N HIS A 178 -6.05 16.67 -12.45
CA HIS A 178 -7.09 17.45 -11.77
C HIS A 178 -7.54 18.65 -12.59
N LEU A 179 -6.61 19.34 -13.26
CA LEU A 179 -6.96 20.41 -14.20
C LEU A 179 -7.88 19.90 -15.30
N LEU A 180 -7.54 18.74 -15.87
CA LEU A 180 -8.35 18.07 -16.89
C LEU A 180 -9.69 17.62 -16.34
N LEU A 181 -9.72 17.02 -15.15
CA LEU A 181 -10.95 16.53 -14.54
C LEU A 181 -11.92 17.67 -14.18
N GLU A 182 -11.41 18.81 -13.70
CA GLU A 182 -12.19 20.03 -13.46
C GLU A 182 -12.81 20.55 -14.77
N ALA A 183 -12.03 20.61 -15.85
CA ALA A 183 -12.54 21.03 -17.15
C ALA A 183 -13.59 20.06 -17.72
N LEU A 184 -13.41 18.76 -17.53
CA LEU A 184 -14.38 17.73 -17.90
C LEU A 184 -15.69 17.85 -17.10
N HIS A 185 -15.60 18.12 -15.81
CA HIS A 185 -16.77 18.37 -14.94
C HIS A 185 -17.55 19.58 -15.43
N ARG A 186 -16.88 20.72 -15.66
CA ARG A 186 -17.51 21.94 -16.19
C ARG A 186 -18.22 21.74 -17.52
N ARG A 187 -17.74 20.81 -18.36
CA ARG A 187 -18.33 20.44 -19.65
C ARG A 187 -19.42 19.36 -19.54
N SER A 188 -19.77 18.90 -18.34
CA SER A 188 -20.68 17.77 -18.11
C SER A 188 -20.25 16.49 -18.86
N HIS A 189 -18.94 16.29 -19.03
CA HIS A 189 -18.37 15.18 -19.79
C HIS A 189 -17.57 14.24 -18.87
N PRO A 190 -18.23 13.28 -18.19
CA PRO A 190 -17.55 12.42 -17.21
C PRO A 190 -16.55 11.48 -17.89
N PRO A 191 -15.43 11.15 -17.22
CA PRO A 191 -14.57 10.07 -17.67
C PRO A 191 -15.31 8.73 -17.66
N THR A 192 -15.04 7.86 -18.64
CA THR A 192 -15.65 6.53 -18.72
C THR A 192 -15.14 5.60 -17.62
N ARG A 193 -13.90 5.78 -17.20
CA ARG A 193 -13.32 5.08 -16.06
C ARG A 193 -12.38 6.00 -15.30
N LEU A 194 -12.56 6.07 -13.98
CA LEU A 194 -11.73 6.85 -13.09
C LEU A 194 -11.27 5.96 -11.93
N CYS A 195 -9.96 5.71 -11.86
CA CYS A 195 -9.36 4.92 -10.78
C CYS A 195 -8.65 5.86 -9.81
N THR A 196 -9.15 5.95 -8.57
CA THR A 196 -8.66 6.89 -7.56
C THR A 196 -8.37 6.20 -6.22
N THR A 197 -7.60 6.87 -5.36
CA THR A 197 -7.54 6.56 -3.93
C THR A 197 -7.56 7.88 -3.16
N GLY A 198 -8.65 8.11 -2.43
CA GLY A 198 -8.99 9.48 -2.02
C GLY A 198 -9.11 10.37 -3.25
N LEU A 199 -8.41 11.50 -3.25
CA LEU A 199 -8.39 12.42 -4.40
C LEU A 199 -7.25 12.12 -5.40
N LYS A 200 -6.28 11.24 -5.10
CA LYS A 200 -5.22 10.91 -6.06
C LYS A 200 -5.79 10.08 -7.21
N ILE A 201 -5.55 10.52 -8.45
CA ILE A 201 -5.93 9.82 -9.68
C ILE A 201 -4.78 8.88 -10.11
N TYR A 202 -5.03 7.58 -10.22
CA TYR A 202 -4.05 6.61 -10.73
C TYR A 202 -4.15 6.44 -12.24
N SER A 203 -5.38 6.46 -12.76
CA SER A 203 -5.64 6.43 -14.20
C SER A 203 -7.04 6.97 -14.50
N MET A 204 -7.17 7.65 -15.62
CA MET A 204 -8.44 8.17 -16.14
C MET A 204 -8.59 7.73 -17.60
N SER A 205 -9.79 7.34 -18.02
CA SER A 205 -10.09 6.97 -19.40
C SER A 205 -11.19 7.85 -19.96
N LEU A 206 -11.01 8.31 -21.20
CA LEU A 206 -12.00 9.05 -21.99
C LEU A 206 -12.32 8.28 -23.28
N GLY A 207 -13.47 8.60 -23.87
CA GLY A 207 -13.98 7.99 -25.10
C GLY A 207 -15.35 7.34 -24.89
N GLY A 208 -15.81 6.58 -25.87
CA GLY A 208 -17.16 6.04 -25.93
C GLY A 208 -17.36 5.24 -27.22
N TYR A 209 -18.60 4.82 -27.50
CA TYR A 209 -18.94 4.15 -28.76
C TYR A 209 -18.67 5.12 -29.93
N HIS A 210 -17.92 4.69 -30.94
CA HIS A 210 -17.40 5.51 -32.05
C HIS A 210 -16.54 6.74 -31.68
N GLN A 211 -16.09 6.87 -30.43
CA GLN A 211 -15.15 7.93 -30.03
C GLN A 211 -13.73 7.37 -29.86
N ARG A 212 -12.76 8.28 -29.97
CA ARG A 212 -11.36 7.96 -29.72
C ARG A 212 -11.15 7.56 -28.25
N LYS A 213 -10.37 6.51 -28.02
CA LYS A 213 -10.01 6.06 -26.68
C LYS A 213 -8.74 6.79 -26.22
N VAL A 214 -8.84 7.48 -25.08
CA VAL A 214 -7.72 8.18 -24.44
C VAL A 214 -7.54 7.65 -23.04
N LEU A 215 -6.31 7.32 -22.66
CA LEU A 215 -5.94 6.74 -21.38
C LEU A 215 -4.87 7.60 -20.72
N PHE A 216 -5.14 8.13 -19.53
CA PHE A 216 -4.18 8.90 -18.75
C PHE A 216 -3.45 8.02 -17.76
N LYS A 217 -2.12 8.16 -17.71
CA LYS A 217 -1.20 7.40 -16.85
C LYS A 217 -0.20 8.33 -16.20
N ASP A 218 -0.05 8.23 -14.88
CA ASP A 218 0.95 9.00 -14.13
C ASP A 218 2.26 8.22 -14.09
N SER A 219 3.34 8.80 -14.62
CA SER A 219 4.67 8.16 -14.67
C SER A 219 5.28 7.95 -13.29
N LEU A 220 4.88 8.74 -12.28
CA LEU A 220 5.39 8.62 -10.91
C LEU A 220 4.96 7.30 -10.25
N ASN A 221 3.89 6.65 -10.75
CA ASN A 221 3.49 5.31 -10.32
C ASN A 221 4.44 4.19 -10.82
N TYR A 222 5.46 4.56 -11.60
CA TYR A 222 6.49 3.66 -12.15
C TYR A 222 7.90 4.04 -11.70
N PHE A 223 8.28 5.33 -11.72
CA PHE A 223 9.67 5.76 -11.48
C PHE A 223 10.01 6.05 -10.00
N PHE A 224 9.04 6.53 -9.20
CA PHE A 224 9.23 6.89 -7.78
C PHE A 224 10.34 7.92 -7.49
N CYS A 225 10.69 8.78 -8.45
CA CYS A 225 11.64 9.89 -8.28
C CYS A 225 11.11 11.16 -8.95
N GLU A 226 11.74 12.30 -8.61
CA GLU A 226 11.48 13.61 -9.25
C GLU A 226 11.91 13.60 -10.73
N LEU A 227 11.30 14.46 -11.54
CA LEU A 227 11.60 14.57 -12.96
C LEU A 227 13.07 14.93 -13.22
N ASP A 228 13.67 15.76 -12.37
CA ASP A 228 15.07 16.20 -12.43
C ASP A 228 16.09 15.06 -12.27
N ALA A 229 15.68 13.94 -11.65
CA ALA A 229 16.52 12.76 -11.49
C ALA A 229 16.53 11.86 -12.73
N LEU A 230 15.50 11.95 -13.60
CA LEU A 230 15.34 11.02 -14.72
C LEU A 230 16.45 11.08 -15.78
N PRO A 231 17.01 12.26 -16.15
CA PRO A 231 18.12 12.32 -17.09
C PRO A 231 19.31 11.47 -16.64
N LYS A 232 19.69 11.58 -15.36
CA LYS A 232 20.76 10.77 -14.76
C LYS A 232 20.38 9.30 -14.68
N VAL A 233 19.13 8.99 -14.32
CA VAL A 233 18.66 7.60 -14.19
C VAL A 233 18.72 6.87 -15.54
N PHE A 234 18.24 7.49 -16.61
CA PHE A 234 18.16 6.85 -17.93
C PHE A 234 19.33 7.15 -18.85
N ALA A 235 20.36 7.85 -18.34
CA ALA A 235 21.52 8.31 -19.11
C ALA A 235 21.07 9.04 -20.39
N LEU A 236 20.14 9.99 -20.24
CA LEU A 236 19.63 10.78 -21.36
C LEU A 236 20.70 11.75 -21.87
N PRO A 237 20.64 12.17 -23.14
CA PRO A 237 21.62 13.09 -23.71
C PRO A 237 21.80 14.39 -22.92
N GLU A 238 23.07 14.76 -22.72
CA GLU A 238 23.63 16.11 -22.44
C GLU A 238 22.68 17.29 -22.67
N ASP A 239 22.32 17.41 -23.94
CA ASP A 239 21.62 18.51 -24.58
C ASP A 239 20.12 18.55 -24.25
N LEU A 240 19.53 17.44 -23.82
CA LEU A 240 18.14 17.35 -23.38
C LEU A 240 17.94 17.90 -21.94
N ALA A 241 19.02 18.04 -21.17
CA ALA A 241 18.99 18.58 -19.81
C ALA A 241 19.55 20.01 -19.75
N THR A 242 19.37 20.79 -20.82
CA THR A 242 19.98 22.11 -21.01
C THR A 242 19.24 23.26 -20.31
N SER A 243 18.04 23.03 -19.78
CA SER A 243 17.32 24.09 -19.06
C SER A 243 17.98 24.45 -17.72
N LYS A 244 17.88 25.72 -17.35
CA LYS A 244 18.42 26.28 -16.10
C LYS A 244 18.05 25.39 -14.89
N PRO A 245 18.98 25.15 -13.94
CA PRO A 245 18.77 24.20 -12.84
C PRO A 245 17.67 24.61 -11.85
N PHE A 246 17.22 25.87 -11.87
CA PHE A 246 16.21 26.39 -10.96
C PHE A 246 15.21 27.32 -11.66
N PHE A 247 13.92 27.14 -11.36
CA PHE A 247 12.81 27.95 -11.90
C PHE A 247 12.08 28.75 -10.79
N PRO A 248 11.68 30.03 -11.05
CA PRO A 248 11.03 30.88 -10.05
C PRO A 248 9.51 30.66 -10.01
N TYR A 249 9.05 29.57 -9.40
CA TYR A 249 7.63 29.17 -9.40
C TYR A 249 6.65 30.23 -8.86
N LEU A 250 7.03 31.02 -7.85
CA LEU A 250 6.15 32.08 -7.33
C LEU A 250 6.10 33.31 -8.24
N TYR A 251 6.99 33.43 -9.22
CA TYR A 251 6.99 34.51 -10.20
C TYR A 251 5.97 34.28 -11.33
N ILE A 252 5.41 33.06 -11.43
CA ILE A 252 4.40 32.67 -12.41
C ILE A 252 3.08 33.40 -12.09
N GLN A 253 2.97 34.63 -12.57
CA GLN A 253 1.80 35.50 -12.41
C GLN A 253 1.50 36.16 -13.75
N ARG A 254 0.22 36.38 -14.06
CA ARG A 254 -0.17 36.92 -15.38
C ARG A 254 0.49 38.27 -15.66
N GLN A 255 0.58 39.12 -14.65
CA GLN A 255 1.20 40.45 -14.75
C GLN A 255 2.68 40.42 -15.18
N HIS A 256 3.41 39.33 -14.89
CA HIS A 256 4.84 39.21 -15.21
C HIS A 256 5.11 38.59 -16.59
N LEU A 257 4.09 38.04 -17.29
CA LEU A 257 4.27 37.26 -18.52
C LEU A 257 5.05 38.00 -19.60
N HIS A 258 4.72 39.27 -19.81
CA HIS A 258 5.30 40.10 -20.88
C HIS A 258 6.45 40.99 -20.40
N GLN A 259 6.66 41.09 -19.09
CA GLN A 259 7.69 41.96 -18.51
C GLN A 259 9.08 41.35 -18.76
N ARG A 260 9.98 42.16 -19.34
CA ARG A 260 11.39 41.81 -19.52
C ARG A 260 12.20 42.53 -18.44
N ILE A 261 12.85 41.75 -17.58
CA ILE A 261 13.71 42.27 -16.51
C ILE A 261 15.18 42.01 -16.84
N ARG A 262 16.04 42.91 -16.36
CA ARG A 262 17.50 42.74 -16.43
C ARG A 262 17.93 41.86 -15.26
N GLY A 263 18.49 40.69 -15.55
CA GLY A 263 18.86 39.70 -14.53
C GLY A 263 17.71 38.76 -14.17
N LEU A 264 17.87 38.03 -13.05
CA LEU A 264 16.91 37.05 -12.57
C LEU A 264 15.85 37.68 -11.63
N PRO A 265 14.65 37.10 -11.51
CA PRO A 265 13.71 37.45 -10.44
C PRO A 265 14.35 37.35 -9.05
N ALA A 266 13.81 38.08 -8.07
CA ALA A 266 14.30 38.01 -6.70
C ALA A 266 14.33 36.56 -6.16
N ILE A 267 15.37 36.19 -5.39
CA ILE A 267 15.61 34.81 -4.95
C ILE A 267 14.43 34.20 -4.17
N GLN A 268 13.64 35.03 -3.49
CA GLN A 268 12.41 34.61 -2.79
C GLN A 268 11.39 33.91 -3.70
N TYR A 269 11.35 34.26 -4.99
CA TYR A 269 10.45 33.61 -5.95
C TYR A 269 10.83 32.15 -6.27
N TYR A 270 12.05 31.74 -5.90
CA TYR A 270 12.56 30.37 -6.04
C TYR A 270 12.32 29.51 -4.80
N GLN A 271 11.75 30.09 -3.72
CA GLN A 271 11.43 29.41 -2.46
C GLN A 271 12.62 28.69 -1.79
N PRO A 272 13.75 29.38 -1.51
CA PRO A 272 14.96 28.74 -0.96
C PRO A 272 14.71 28.02 0.38
N GLU A 273 13.89 28.60 1.24
CA GLU A 273 13.58 28.11 2.59
C GLU A 273 12.84 26.76 2.61
N TYR A 274 12.08 26.46 1.54
CA TYR A 274 11.33 25.22 1.42
C TYR A 274 12.08 24.12 0.64
N LYS A 275 13.32 24.38 0.19
CA LYS A 275 14.21 23.36 -0.41
C LYS A 275 14.99 22.62 0.68
N LYS A 276 15.49 21.44 0.35
CA LYS A 276 16.51 20.75 1.18
C LYS A 276 17.77 21.60 1.25
N ALA A 277 18.52 21.51 2.35
CA ALA A 277 19.72 22.32 2.61
C ALA A 277 20.71 22.31 1.43
N GLU A 278 21.11 21.12 0.94
CA GLU A 278 22.02 20.98 -0.19
C GLU A 278 21.49 21.62 -1.49
N LYS A 279 20.20 21.45 -1.80
CA LYS A 279 19.57 22.05 -3.00
C LYS A 279 19.41 23.57 -2.84
N ARG A 280 19.30 24.08 -1.61
CA ARG A 280 19.28 25.53 -1.29
C ARG A 280 20.65 26.16 -1.49
N GLU A 281 21.72 25.51 -1.04
CA GLU A 281 23.10 25.97 -1.25
C GLU A 281 23.42 26.08 -2.75
N LYS A 282 23.14 25.01 -3.51
CA LYS A 282 23.27 24.99 -4.97
C LYS A 282 22.46 26.09 -5.66
N LEU A 283 21.25 26.39 -5.17
CA LEU A 283 20.44 27.50 -5.67
C LEU A 283 21.12 28.85 -5.44
N ILE A 284 21.63 29.09 -4.23
CA ILE A 284 22.26 30.37 -3.87
C ILE A 284 23.53 30.58 -4.70
N GLU A 285 24.37 29.54 -4.80
CA GLU A 285 25.59 29.58 -5.62
C GLU A 285 25.27 29.89 -7.08
N TRP A 286 24.32 29.15 -7.68
CA TRP A 286 23.88 29.39 -9.05
C TRP A 286 23.30 30.81 -9.23
N TYR A 287 22.49 31.27 -8.29
CA TYR A 287 21.84 32.58 -8.34
C TYR A 287 22.88 33.71 -8.33
N VAL A 288 23.86 33.63 -7.44
CA VAL A 288 24.96 34.60 -7.34
C VAL A 288 25.82 34.59 -8.61
N GLN A 289 26.17 33.41 -9.12
CA GLN A 289 26.94 33.28 -10.38
C GLN A 289 26.22 33.91 -11.57
N GLN A 290 24.91 33.74 -11.68
CA GLN A 290 24.12 34.34 -12.76
C GLN A 290 24.02 35.86 -12.65
N GLN A 291 24.02 36.42 -11.43
CA GLN A 291 24.00 37.86 -11.21
C GLN A 291 25.36 38.53 -11.49
N THR A 292 26.47 37.81 -11.29
CA THR A 292 27.84 38.34 -11.48
C THR A 292 28.41 38.07 -12.88
N SER A 293 27.70 37.32 -13.73
CA SER A 293 28.09 37.03 -15.12
C SER A 293 28.24 38.32 -15.96
N VAL A 294 29.31 38.38 -16.77
CA VAL A 294 29.59 39.48 -17.71
C VAL A 294 28.47 39.66 -18.75
N GLN A 295 27.73 38.59 -19.05
CA GLN A 295 26.49 38.63 -19.82
C GLN A 295 25.30 38.47 -18.86
N ILE A 296 24.73 39.59 -18.43
CA ILE A 296 23.50 39.57 -17.64
C ILE A 296 22.38 39.04 -18.52
N THR A 297 21.81 37.89 -18.15
CA THR A 297 20.68 37.31 -18.86
C THR A 297 19.43 38.17 -18.66
N ASN A 298 18.82 38.60 -19.76
CA ASN A 298 17.48 39.19 -19.72
C ASN A 298 16.47 38.08 -19.46
N PHE A 299 15.59 38.26 -18.48
CA PHE A 299 14.56 37.29 -18.14
C PHE A 299 13.19 37.81 -18.57
N GLN A 300 12.45 36.99 -19.33
CA GLN A 300 11.03 37.20 -19.63
C GLN A 300 10.27 35.93 -19.29
N LEU A 301 9.23 36.03 -18.47
CA LEU A 301 8.52 34.86 -17.95
C LEU A 301 7.91 34.00 -19.06
N ARG A 302 7.22 34.60 -20.05
CA ARG A 302 6.61 33.84 -21.17
C ARG A 302 7.62 32.95 -21.89
N GLU A 303 8.77 33.53 -22.28
CA GLU A 303 9.83 32.83 -22.99
C GLU A 303 10.41 31.68 -22.14
N GLN A 304 10.75 31.97 -20.89
CA GLN A 304 11.38 31.00 -19.98
C GLN A 304 10.41 29.89 -19.57
N LEU A 305 9.12 30.19 -19.41
CA LEU A 305 8.09 29.20 -19.08
C LEU A 305 7.88 28.20 -20.22
N ILE A 306 7.89 28.66 -21.48
CA ILE A 306 7.82 27.78 -22.65
C ILE A 306 9.06 26.88 -22.71
N ILE A 307 10.26 27.45 -22.59
CA ILE A 307 11.52 26.68 -22.65
C ILE A 307 11.54 25.60 -21.55
N TYR A 308 11.18 25.98 -20.32
CA TYR A 308 11.14 25.08 -19.18
C TYR A 308 10.16 23.92 -19.41
N CYS A 309 8.91 24.23 -19.78
CA CYS A 309 7.88 23.20 -19.97
C CYS A 309 8.15 22.32 -21.21
N VAL A 310 8.76 22.84 -22.30
CA VAL A 310 9.24 22.00 -23.42
C VAL A 310 10.28 20.99 -22.93
N ASN A 311 11.23 21.45 -22.12
CA ASN A 311 12.30 20.62 -21.60
C ASN A 311 11.77 19.51 -20.68
N ASP A 312 10.85 19.84 -19.77
CA ASP A 312 10.23 18.87 -18.86
C ASP A 312 9.46 17.77 -19.63
N VAL A 313 8.69 18.15 -20.66
CA VAL A 313 7.99 17.19 -21.54
C VAL A 313 8.99 16.32 -22.32
N ALA A 314 10.10 16.89 -22.79
CA ALA A 314 11.12 16.15 -23.52
C ALA A 314 11.86 15.13 -22.62
N ILE A 315 12.23 15.53 -21.40
CA ILE A 315 12.80 14.63 -20.38
C ILE A 315 11.83 13.49 -20.08
N LEU A 316 10.55 13.79 -19.86
CA LEU A 316 9.52 12.79 -19.60
C LEU A 316 9.38 11.81 -20.77
N ARG A 317 9.32 12.32 -22.00
CA ARG A 317 9.22 11.54 -23.24
C ARG A 317 10.36 10.54 -23.35
N GLU A 318 11.60 11.00 -23.35
CA GLU A 318 12.77 10.14 -23.54
C GLU A 318 12.92 9.12 -22.41
N SER A 319 12.66 9.54 -21.16
CA SER A 319 12.65 8.63 -20.01
C SER A 319 11.63 7.50 -20.15
N VAL A 320 10.40 7.82 -20.59
CA VAL A 320 9.35 6.83 -20.80
C VAL A 320 9.68 5.90 -21.95
N LEU A 321 10.22 6.41 -23.05
CA LEU A 321 10.63 5.58 -24.19
C LEU A 321 11.74 4.61 -23.77
N ARG A 322 12.76 5.09 -23.06
CA ARG A 322 13.85 4.25 -22.53
C ARG A 322 13.35 3.21 -21.54
N PHE A 323 12.43 3.59 -20.64
CA PHE A 323 11.80 2.65 -19.71
C PHE A 323 10.99 1.57 -20.44
N ARG A 324 10.18 1.94 -21.43
CA ARG A 324 9.40 0.98 -22.25
C ARG A 324 10.32 -0.01 -22.94
N GLN A 325 11.43 0.46 -23.51
CA GLN A 325 12.44 -0.38 -24.14
C GLN A 325 13.03 -1.39 -23.14
N LEU A 326 13.57 -0.91 -22.01
CA LEU A 326 14.20 -1.75 -20.99
C LEU A 326 13.24 -2.79 -20.40
N ILE A 327 11.97 -2.43 -20.18
CA ILE A 327 10.95 -3.40 -19.76
C ILE A 327 10.72 -4.44 -20.87
N GLY A 328 10.53 -4.01 -22.12
CA GLY A 328 10.28 -4.90 -23.25
C GLY A 328 11.37 -5.96 -23.42
N GLU A 329 12.64 -5.53 -23.38
CA GLU A 329 13.84 -6.38 -23.50
C GLU A 329 13.91 -7.45 -22.40
N ASN A 330 13.41 -7.16 -21.19
CA ASN A 330 13.53 -8.03 -20.02
C ASN A 330 12.25 -8.77 -19.62
N THR A 331 11.12 -8.54 -20.31
CA THR A 331 9.79 -9.08 -19.90
C THR A 331 8.94 -9.64 -21.05
N LYS A 332 9.59 -10.28 -22.03
CA LYS A 332 8.92 -10.87 -23.22
C LYS A 332 8.06 -9.84 -23.97
N ASN A 333 8.60 -8.64 -24.22
CA ASN A 333 7.96 -7.54 -24.94
C ASN A 333 6.63 -7.06 -24.31
N LEU A 334 6.58 -6.98 -22.98
CA LEU A 334 5.44 -6.40 -22.27
C LEU A 334 5.50 -4.87 -22.32
N ASP A 335 4.37 -4.23 -22.60
CA ASP A 335 4.25 -2.77 -22.54
C ASP A 335 3.72 -2.33 -21.17
N PRO A 336 4.49 -1.53 -20.39
CA PRO A 336 4.11 -1.19 -19.02
C PRO A 336 2.91 -0.23 -18.92
N PHE A 337 2.61 0.56 -19.96
CA PHE A 337 1.57 1.59 -19.93
C PHE A 337 0.23 1.11 -20.51
N LEU A 338 0.25 0.08 -21.36
CA LEU A 338 -0.97 -0.61 -21.82
C LEU A 338 -1.55 -1.54 -20.77
N THR A 339 -0.70 -2.28 -20.08
CA THR A 339 -1.14 -3.46 -19.33
C THR A 339 -1.60 -3.13 -17.92
N VAL A 340 -0.97 -2.14 -17.28
CA VAL A 340 -1.17 -1.80 -15.86
C VAL A 340 -1.02 -0.30 -15.62
N SER A 341 -1.36 0.19 -14.42
CA SER A 341 -1.22 1.62 -14.02
C SER A 341 -0.15 1.87 -12.95
N THR A 342 0.56 0.83 -12.49
CA THR A 342 1.48 0.88 -11.35
C THR A 342 2.58 -0.15 -11.47
N ALA A 343 3.75 0.12 -10.88
CA ALA A 343 4.85 -0.83 -10.77
C ALA A 343 4.51 -2.17 -10.10
N ALA A 344 3.69 -2.19 -9.04
CA ALA A 344 3.27 -3.44 -8.39
C ALA A 344 2.40 -4.30 -9.31
N GLY A 345 1.53 -3.67 -10.11
CA GLY A 345 0.82 -4.33 -11.19
C GLY A 345 1.78 -4.91 -12.24
N LEU A 346 2.81 -4.15 -12.61
CA LEU A 346 3.81 -4.57 -13.58
C LEU A 346 4.57 -5.80 -13.10
N ALA A 347 5.05 -5.80 -11.85
CA ALA A 347 5.71 -6.93 -11.20
C ALA A 347 4.87 -8.20 -11.26
N LEU A 348 3.59 -8.11 -10.87
CA LEU A 348 2.67 -9.25 -10.91
C LEU A 348 2.38 -9.73 -12.34
N THR A 349 2.18 -8.82 -13.29
CA THR A 349 1.97 -9.23 -14.70
C THR A 349 3.21 -9.90 -15.27
N THR A 350 4.40 -9.39 -14.95
CA THR A 350 5.68 -10.01 -15.32
C THR A 350 5.82 -11.40 -14.70
N MET A 351 5.51 -11.56 -13.41
CA MET A 351 5.49 -12.87 -12.74
C MET A 351 4.57 -13.85 -13.48
N ARG A 352 3.32 -13.46 -13.73
CA ARG A 352 2.32 -14.31 -14.40
C ARG A 352 2.66 -14.66 -15.84
N ARG A 353 3.26 -13.74 -16.59
CA ARG A 353 3.57 -13.92 -18.02
C ARG A 353 4.88 -14.65 -18.26
N CYS A 354 5.87 -14.44 -17.39
CA CYS A 354 7.23 -14.90 -17.63
C CYS A 354 7.64 -16.09 -16.78
N PHE A 355 7.07 -16.25 -15.57
CA PHE A 355 7.63 -17.15 -14.55
C PHE A 355 6.62 -18.13 -13.95
N LEU A 356 5.32 -17.82 -13.92
CA LEU A 356 4.32 -18.66 -13.26
C LEU A 356 3.72 -19.69 -14.23
N PRO A 357 3.71 -20.99 -13.87
CA PRO A 357 2.96 -22.01 -14.60
C PRO A 357 1.43 -21.80 -14.50
N GLU A 358 0.69 -22.43 -15.40
CA GLU A 358 -0.77 -22.44 -15.34
C GLU A 358 -1.28 -23.15 -14.07
N ASN A 359 -2.36 -22.63 -13.47
CA ASN A 359 -3.06 -23.20 -12.30
C ASN A 359 -2.19 -23.43 -11.04
N TRP A 360 -1.09 -22.69 -10.88
CA TRP A 360 -0.12 -22.92 -9.81
C TRP A 360 -0.47 -22.25 -8.47
N ILE A 361 -0.86 -20.96 -8.51
CA ILE A 361 -1.26 -20.18 -7.32
C ILE A 361 -2.78 -20.13 -7.24
N VAL A 362 -3.32 -20.44 -6.07
CA VAL A 362 -4.77 -20.43 -5.82
C VAL A 362 -5.25 -19.08 -5.31
N HIS A 363 -6.40 -18.68 -5.84
CA HIS A 363 -7.14 -17.52 -5.36
C HIS A 363 -7.84 -17.85 -4.04
N SER A 364 -7.45 -17.16 -2.97
CA SER A 364 -8.11 -17.28 -1.67
C SER A 364 -9.34 -16.36 -1.59
N PRO A 365 -10.53 -16.84 -1.17
CA PRO A 365 -11.70 -15.98 -1.00
C PRO A 365 -11.48 -14.94 0.11
N GLU A 366 -11.96 -13.72 -0.12
CA GLU A 366 -11.97 -12.67 0.92
C GLU A 366 -12.90 -13.03 2.06
N GLY A 367 -12.49 -12.83 3.32
CA GLY A 367 -13.27 -13.27 4.48
C GLY A 367 -13.18 -14.77 4.78
N GLY A 368 -12.41 -15.54 4.01
CA GLY A 368 -12.19 -16.98 4.25
C GLY A 368 -13.11 -17.93 3.47
N TYR A 369 -12.78 -19.24 3.50
CA TYR A 369 -13.56 -20.27 2.81
C TYR A 369 -14.96 -20.48 3.42
N LEU A 370 -15.14 -20.17 4.71
CA LEU A 370 -16.41 -20.37 5.41
C LEU A 370 -17.23 -19.07 5.60
N ARG A 371 -16.84 -17.97 4.93
CA ARG A 371 -17.43 -16.61 5.08
C ARG A 371 -18.95 -16.50 4.90
N GLY A 372 -19.57 -17.47 4.21
CA GLY A 372 -21.01 -17.48 3.94
C GLY A 372 -21.86 -17.99 5.11
N ARG A 373 -21.24 -18.50 6.17
CA ARG A 373 -21.92 -19.09 7.31
C ARG A 373 -22.30 -18.02 8.32
N ARG A 374 -23.60 -17.95 8.63
CA ARG A 374 -24.16 -16.96 9.56
C ARG A 374 -24.83 -17.71 10.70
N ALA A 375 -24.34 -17.50 11.91
CA ALA A 375 -25.02 -17.91 13.13
C ALA A 375 -24.93 -16.76 14.14
N SER A 376 -25.95 -16.61 14.98
CA SER A 376 -25.93 -15.61 16.04
C SER A 376 -24.85 -15.94 17.07
N ALA A 377 -24.21 -14.91 17.64
CA ALA A 377 -23.19 -15.09 18.67
C ALA A 377 -23.77 -15.81 19.91
N GLU A 378 -25.05 -15.53 20.20
CA GLU A 378 -25.79 -16.15 21.29
C GLU A 378 -26.07 -17.63 21.06
N SER A 379 -26.48 -18.02 19.84
CA SER A 379 -26.66 -19.44 19.46
C SER A 379 -25.34 -20.20 19.58
N GLN A 380 -24.24 -19.64 19.04
CA GLN A 380 -22.90 -20.24 19.15
C GLN A 380 -22.46 -20.43 20.60
N ARG A 381 -22.66 -19.41 21.46
CA ARG A 381 -22.37 -19.53 22.90
C ARG A 381 -23.23 -20.60 23.54
N TYR A 382 -24.51 -20.66 23.18
CA TYR A 382 -25.44 -21.60 23.76
C TYR A 382 -25.07 -23.04 23.45
N ILE A 383 -24.75 -23.34 22.19
CA ILE A 383 -24.32 -24.67 21.76
C ILE A 383 -23.05 -25.07 22.50
N ARG A 384 -22.05 -24.17 22.56
CA ARG A 384 -20.80 -24.46 23.29
C ARG A 384 -21.04 -24.64 24.78
N PHE A 385 -21.93 -23.85 25.36
CA PHE A 385 -22.33 -23.98 26.75
C PHE A 385 -23.03 -25.33 27.01
N PHE A 386 -23.88 -25.78 26.08
CA PHE A 386 -24.54 -27.07 26.12
C PHE A 386 -23.53 -28.23 26.09
N GLU A 387 -22.53 -28.19 25.21
CA GLU A 387 -21.43 -29.19 25.16
C GLU A 387 -20.64 -29.25 26.47
N LEU A 388 -20.41 -28.09 27.12
CA LEU A 388 -19.71 -28.05 28.41
C LEU A 388 -20.54 -28.64 29.56
N GLN A 389 -21.87 -28.66 29.43
CA GLN A 389 -22.77 -29.29 30.39
C GLN A 389 -23.01 -30.77 30.10
N HIS A 390 -22.84 -31.20 28.85
CA HIS A 390 -23.04 -32.56 28.36
C HIS A 390 -21.77 -33.03 27.63
N PRO A 391 -20.72 -33.47 28.37
CA PRO A 391 -19.45 -33.86 27.78
C PRO A 391 -19.57 -34.93 26.68
N GLU A 392 -20.57 -35.80 26.75
CA GLU A 392 -20.90 -36.82 25.75
C GLU A 392 -21.39 -36.24 24.41
N ALA A 393 -21.86 -35.00 24.40
CA ALA A 393 -22.27 -34.29 23.20
C ALA A 393 -21.12 -33.46 22.59
N ALA A 394 -20.06 -33.19 23.36
CA ALA A 394 -18.96 -32.35 22.92
C ALA A 394 -18.28 -32.91 21.66
N GLY A 395 -18.21 -32.10 20.59
CA GLY A 395 -17.64 -32.55 19.31
C GLY A 395 -18.58 -33.41 18.45
N HIS A 396 -19.82 -33.64 18.88
CA HIS A 396 -20.83 -34.41 18.16
C HIS A 396 -22.05 -33.57 17.72
N ILE A 397 -22.08 -32.27 18.05
CA ILE A 397 -23.17 -31.36 17.67
C ILE A 397 -22.80 -30.60 16.39
N GLN A 398 -23.39 -30.98 15.27
CA GLN A 398 -23.24 -30.27 14.01
C GLN A 398 -23.84 -28.86 14.10
N HIS A 399 -23.05 -27.82 13.79
CA HIS A 399 -23.47 -26.42 13.85
C HIS A 399 -22.74 -25.55 12.82
N ALA A 400 -23.11 -24.27 12.70
CA ALA A 400 -22.59 -23.36 11.67
C ALA A 400 -21.05 -23.24 11.56
N GLN A 401 -20.31 -23.49 12.65
CA GLN A 401 -18.85 -23.47 12.65
C GLN A 401 -18.17 -24.79 12.20
N TRP A 402 -18.89 -25.89 11.98
CA TRP A 402 -18.33 -27.16 11.48
C TRP A 402 -18.01 -27.07 9.99
N ALA A 403 -17.13 -27.92 9.47
CA ALA A 403 -16.69 -27.90 8.07
C ALA A 403 -17.84 -28.17 7.09
N LEU A 404 -18.85 -28.94 7.50
CA LEU A 404 -20.09 -29.17 6.75
C LEU A 404 -21.12 -28.03 6.92
N GLY A 405 -21.01 -27.23 7.98
CA GLY A 405 -21.96 -26.18 8.33
C GLY A 405 -23.17 -26.69 9.13
N GLU A 406 -24.20 -25.86 9.24
CA GLU A 406 -25.48 -26.20 9.86
C GLU A 406 -26.13 -27.41 9.18
N ALA A 407 -26.83 -28.24 9.94
CA ALA A 407 -27.58 -29.34 9.37
C ALA A 407 -28.79 -28.82 8.57
N HIS A 408 -28.91 -29.29 7.33
CA HIS A 408 -30.08 -29.05 6.48
C HIS A 408 -31.06 -30.20 6.61
N VAL A 409 -32.33 -29.88 6.81
CA VAL A 409 -33.42 -30.84 6.71
C VAL A 409 -33.90 -30.85 5.26
N GLU A 410 -33.60 -31.94 4.53
CA GLU A 410 -33.68 -32.02 3.06
C GLU A 410 -35.07 -31.71 2.48
N ASP A 411 -36.15 -31.97 3.24
CA ASP A 411 -37.53 -31.83 2.76
C ASP A 411 -38.12 -30.41 2.92
N CYS A 412 -37.70 -29.66 3.93
CA CYS A 412 -38.28 -28.36 4.28
C CYS A 412 -37.28 -27.19 4.17
N GLY A 413 -36.00 -27.48 3.91
CA GLY A 413 -34.94 -26.48 3.77
C GLY A 413 -34.57 -25.78 5.08
N TYR A 414 -35.03 -26.29 6.24
CA TYR A 414 -34.66 -25.75 7.54
C TYR A 414 -33.19 -25.99 7.85
N ARG A 415 -32.57 -24.96 8.43
CA ARG A 415 -31.20 -24.99 8.96
C ARG A 415 -31.27 -25.01 10.47
N LEU A 416 -30.73 -26.04 11.08
CA LEU A 416 -30.72 -26.20 12.53
C LEU A 416 -29.53 -25.45 13.14
N ASP A 417 -29.75 -24.77 14.26
CA ASP A 417 -28.68 -24.12 15.03
C ASP A 417 -27.62 -25.16 15.47
N GLY A 418 -28.08 -26.28 16.03
CA GLY A 418 -27.25 -27.43 16.38
C GLY A 418 -27.99 -28.76 16.19
N LEU A 419 -27.30 -29.80 15.69
CA LEU A 419 -27.85 -31.15 15.55
C LEU A 419 -26.90 -32.18 16.16
N TRP A 420 -27.38 -32.93 17.14
CA TRP A 420 -26.66 -34.08 17.70
C TRP A 420 -27.27 -35.38 17.20
N GLN A 421 -26.55 -36.04 16.28
CA GLN A 421 -26.95 -37.33 15.73
C GLN A 421 -26.67 -38.44 16.76
N ARG A 422 -27.71 -38.84 17.50
CA ARG A 422 -27.60 -39.88 18.54
C ARG A 422 -27.87 -41.26 17.97
N SER A 423 -27.21 -42.27 18.53
CA SER A 423 -27.42 -43.66 18.13
C SER A 423 -28.81 -44.15 18.56
N PRO A 424 -29.48 -44.98 17.73
CA PRO A 424 -30.73 -45.64 18.11
C PRO A 424 -30.60 -46.38 19.47
N PRO A 425 -31.65 -46.38 20.32
CA PRO A 425 -33.03 -45.96 20.07
C PRO A 425 -33.30 -44.46 20.28
N LEU A 426 -32.28 -43.65 20.58
CA LEU A 426 -32.46 -42.22 20.80
C LEU A 426 -32.67 -41.50 19.47
N ARG A 427 -33.70 -40.64 19.41
CA ARG A 427 -33.93 -39.75 18.26
C ARG A 427 -32.77 -38.74 18.13
N PRO A 428 -32.41 -38.25 16.94
CA PRO A 428 -31.47 -37.13 16.82
C PRO A 428 -32.00 -35.91 17.59
N LEU A 429 -31.12 -35.17 18.27
CA LEU A 429 -31.50 -34.00 19.09
C LEU A 429 -31.19 -32.72 18.32
N ALA A 430 -32.21 -31.96 17.95
CA ALA A 430 -32.06 -30.63 17.37
C ALA A 430 -32.11 -29.57 18.49
N ILE A 431 -31.06 -28.76 18.56
CA ILE A 431 -30.88 -27.69 19.54
C ILE A 431 -31.15 -26.36 18.81
N GLU A 432 -32.11 -25.58 19.31
CA GLU A 432 -32.58 -24.36 18.65
C GLU A 432 -32.57 -23.17 19.63
N TYR A 433 -31.87 -22.10 19.25
CA TYR A 433 -31.78 -20.87 20.03
C TYR A 433 -32.72 -19.79 19.48
N MET A 434 -33.80 -19.55 20.21
CA MET A 434 -34.84 -18.60 19.82
C MET A 434 -34.52 -17.19 20.33
N GLY A 435 -33.90 -16.38 19.47
CA GLY A 435 -33.76 -14.94 19.71
C GLY A 435 -35.14 -14.26 19.77
N CYS A 436 -35.52 -13.70 20.94
CA CYS A 436 -36.90 -13.25 21.19
C CYS A 436 -37.46 -12.28 20.15
N TYR A 437 -36.64 -11.34 19.65
CA TYR A 437 -37.03 -10.35 18.65
C TYR A 437 -37.27 -10.97 17.26
N TYR A 438 -36.50 -11.98 16.90
CA TYR A 438 -36.58 -12.64 15.60
C TYR A 438 -37.67 -13.71 15.53
N HIS A 439 -38.07 -14.26 16.68
CA HIS A 439 -39.01 -15.38 16.80
C HIS A 439 -40.32 -15.03 17.52
N GLY A 440 -40.59 -13.74 17.78
CA GLY A 440 -41.89 -13.27 18.27
C GLY A 440 -42.26 -13.70 19.70
N CYS A 441 -41.29 -13.82 20.62
CA CYS A 441 -41.52 -14.36 21.96
C CYS A 441 -42.72 -13.70 22.70
N PRO A 442 -43.73 -14.48 23.16
CA PRO A 442 -44.94 -13.92 23.79
C PRO A 442 -44.68 -13.24 25.14
N LYS A 443 -43.65 -13.67 25.87
CA LYS A 443 -43.26 -13.03 27.15
C LYS A 443 -42.58 -11.67 26.97
N CYS A 444 -41.71 -11.56 25.96
CA CYS A 444 -40.94 -10.32 25.72
C CYS A 444 -41.74 -9.30 24.89
N PHE A 445 -42.66 -9.78 24.05
CA PHE A 445 -43.47 -8.96 23.16
C PHE A 445 -44.96 -9.31 23.37
N PRO A 446 -45.57 -8.82 24.47
CA PRO A 446 -46.97 -9.11 24.79
C PRO A 446 -47.95 -8.40 23.84
N VAL A 447 -47.54 -7.30 23.22
CA VAL A 447 -48.31 -6.59 22.18
C VAL A 447 -48.10 -7.33 20.85
N ARG A 448 -49.06 -8.20 20.49
CA ARG A 448 -48.89 -9.22 19.44
C ARG A 448 -48.91 -8.67 18.01
N ASP A 449 -49.52 -7.50 17.82
CA ASP A 449 -49.58 -6.73 16.57
C ASP A 449 -48.36 -5.82 16.34
N GLN A 450 -47.48 -5.66 17.33
CA GLN A 450 -46.23 -4.90 17.19
C GLN A 450 -45.34 -5.51 16.09
N ARG A 451 -44.81 -4.66 15.20
CA ARG A 451 -43.86 -5.08 14.16
C ARG A 451 -42.45 -5.27 14.70
N LEU A 452 -41.84 -6.42 14.40
CA LEU A 452 -40.51 -6.83 14.82
C LEU A 452 -39.61 -7.12 13.59
N ALA A 453 -38.83 -8.20 13.64
CA ALA A 453 -37.92 -8.60 12.58
C ALA A 453 -38.63 -8.74 11.22
N ALA A 454 -37.97 -8.25 10.17
CA ALA A 454 -38.50 -8.23 8.80
C ALA A 454 -39.87 -7.52 8.64
N GLY A 455 -40.23 -6.63 9.58
CA GLY A 455 -41.48 -5.87 9.54
C GLY A 455 -42.74 -6.70 9.83
N ARG A 456 -42.60 -7.96 10.25
CA ARG A 456 -43.71 -8.87 10.58
C ARG A 456 -44.23 -8.62 11.99
N THR A 457 -45.49 -8.97 12.26
CA THR A 457 -46.05 -8.85 13.62
C THR A 457 -45.41 -9.88 14.56
N ALA A 458 -45.43 -9.61 15.86
CA ALA A 458 -44.92 -10.55 16.87
C ALA A 458 -45.71 -11.88 16.85
N GLU A 459 -47.01 -11.85 16.54
CA GLU A 459 -47.83 -13.05 16.36
C GLU A 459 -47.39 -13.88 15.15
N GLU A 460 -47.26 -13.26 13.97
CA GLU A 460 -46.83 -13.95 12.75
C GLU A 460 -45.47 -14.64 12.92
N LEU A 461 -44.52 -14.00 13.59
CA LEU A 461 -43.20 -14.59 13.86
C LEU A 461 -43.30 -15.78 14.81
N PHE A 462 -44.16 -15.69 15.83
CA PHE A 462 -44.35 -16.76 16.81
C PHE A 462 -45.04 -17.98 16.19
N GLU A 463 -46.12 -17.77 15.44
CA GLU A 463 -46.85 -18.83 14.73
C GLU A 463 -45.91 -19.60 13.80
N ARG A 464 -45.11 -18.90 13.00
CA ARG A 464 -44.10 -19.53 12.13
C ARG A 464 -43.03 -20.30 12.91
N THR A 465 -42.63 -19.78 14.07
CA THR A 465 -41.69 -20.48 14.96
C THR A 465 -42.31 -21.77 15.50
N GLN A 466 -43.56 -21.72 15.97
CA GLN A 466 -44.27 -22.91 16.46
C GLN A 466 -44.49 -23.94 15.36
N GLN A 467 -44.87 -23.49 14.16
CA GLN A 467 -45.02 -24.37 12.99
C GLN A 467 -43.72 -25.10 12.68
N ARG A 468 -42.60 -24.37 12.57
CA ARG A 468 -41.26 -24.96 12.35
C ARG A 468 -40.92 -26.01 13.41
N LEU A 469 -41.11 -25.69 14.69
CA LEU A 469 -40.83 -26.64 15.78
C LEU A 469 -41.72 -27.89 15.68
N TRP A 470 -43.01 -27.71 15.41
CA TRP A 470 -43.93 -28.83 15.25
C TRP A 470 -43.53 -29.76 14.09
N GLU A 471 -43.13 -29.19 12.94
CA GLU A 471 -42.67 -29.96 11.76
C GLU A 471 -41.38 -30.74 12.08
N LEU A 472 -40.40 -30.11 12.72
CA LEU A 472 -39.15 -30.78 13.12
C LEU A 472 -39.40 -31.99 14.04
N GLU A 473 -40.30 -31.86 15.01
CA GLU A 473 -40.57 -32.95 15.95
C GLU A 473 -41.45 -34.05 15.35
N ASN A 474 -42.53 -33.68 14.66
CA ASN A 474 -43.60 -34.62 14.28
C ASN A 474 -43.46 -35.15 12.85
N GLN A 475 -42.86 -34.39 11.93
CA GLN A 475 -42.67 -34.82 10.55
C GLN A 475 -41.26 -35.37 10.31
N HIS A 476 -40.24 -34.76 10.91
CA HIS A 476 -38.84 -35.15 10.70
C HIS A 476 -38.24 -35.99 11.83
N GLY A 477 -39.01 -36.25 12.90
CA GLY A 477 -38.63 -37.18 13.95
C GLY A 477 -37.51 -36.72 14.87
N TYR A 478 -37.21 -35.42 14.93
CA TYR A 478 -36.22 -34.88 15.87
C TYR A 478 -36.77 -34.80 17.29
N GLN A 479 -35.92 -35.03 18.29
CA GLN A 479 -36.18 -34.50 19.64
C GLN A 479 -35.71 -33.05 19.69
N LEU A 480 -36.50 -32.15 20.26
CA LEU A 480 -36.18 -30.72 20.29
C LEU A 480 -35.66 -30.28 21.66
N HIS A 481 -34.61 -29.45 21.63
CA HIS A 481 -34.11 -28.70 22.78
C HIS A 481 -34.12 -27.20 22.44
N VAL A 482 -35.26 -26.57 22.72
CA VAL A 482 -35.52 -25.16 22.38
C VAL A 482 -35.20 -24.28 23.58
N VAL A 483 -34.46 -23.20 23.34
CA VAL A 483 -34.12 -22.23 24.38
C VAL A 483 -34.39 -20.82 23.91
N TRP A 484 -35.11 -20.05 24.71
CA TRP A 484 -35.38 -18.65 24.40
C TRP A 484 -34.30 -17.73 24.97
N GLY A 485 -33.95 -16.69 24.21
CA GLY A 485 -32.88 -15.79 24.61
C GLY A 485 -33.12 -15.04 25.93
N HIS A 486 -34.38 -14.79 26.30
CA HIS A 486 -34.70 -14.18 27.59
C HIS A 486 -34.49 -15.12 28.77
N GLU A 487 -34.74 -16.42 28.61
CA GLU A 487 -34.54 -17.43 29.66
C GLU A 487 -33.05 -17.56 30.01
N ILE A 488 -32.17 -17.47 29.01
CA ILE A 488 -30.73 -17.43 29.25
C ILE A 488 -30.33 -16.14 29.94
N LYS A 489 -30.86 -14.98 29.51
CA LYS A 489 -30.58 -13.70 30.19
C LYS A 489 -30.97 -13.74 31.67
N GLU A 490 -32.12 -14.32 32.00
CA GLU A 490 -32.60 -14.49 33.37
C GLU A 490 -31.74 -15.48 34.17
N LYS A 491 -31.37 -16.62 33.58
CA LYS A 491 -30.43 -17.56 34.21
C LYS A 491 -29.08 -16.92 34.51
N LEU A 492 -28.58 -16.07 33.60
CA LEU A 492 -27.31 -15.35 33.76
C LEU A 492 -27.41 -14.21 34.80
N SER A 493 -28.57 -13.55 34.95
CA SER A 493 -28.74 -12.54 36.00
C SER A 493 -28.80 -13.17 37.39
N ASN A 494 -29.39 -14.36 37.49
CA ASN A 494 -29.63 -15.03 38.77
C ASN A 494 -28.45 -15.90 39.23
N ASN A 495 -27.46 -16.17 38.37
CA ASN A 495 -26.30 -16.99 38.71
C ASN A 495 -24.99 -16.37 38.20
N THR A 496 -24.24 -15.76 39.12
CA THR A 496 -22.96 -15.09 38.84
C THR A 496 -21.89 -16.04 38.29
N GLN A 497 -21.85 -17.29 38.76
CA GLN A 497 -20.86 -18.27 38.30
C GLN A 497 -21.17 -18.73 36.86
N LEU A 498 -22.45 -18.97 36.58
CA LEU A 498 -22.93 -19.28 35.23
C LEU A 498 -22.64 -18.12 34.27
N ARG A 499 -22.91 -16.89 34.71
CA ARG A 499 -22.61 -15.67 33.96
C ARG A 499 -21.14 -15.59 33.58
N ARG A 500 -20.25 -15.87 34.53
CA ARG A 500 -18.81 -15.91 34.27
C ARG A 500 -18.45 -16.95 33.21
N LYS A 501 -18.91 -18.20 33.35
CA LYS A 501 -18.65 -19.28 32.37
C LYS A 501 -19.19 -18.94 30.98
N TRP A 502 -20.37 -18.31 30.90
CA TRP A 502 -20.96 -17.89 29.62
C TRP A 502 -20.10 -16.87 28.88
N PHE A 503 -19.58 -15.86 29.59
CA PHE A 503 -18.71 -14.85 29.00
C PHE A 503 -17.27 -15.34 28.79
N GLU A 504 -16.89 -16.49 29.37
CA GLU A 504 -15.63 -17.17 29.07
C GLU A 504 -15.67 -17.90 27.71
N ILE A 505 -16.85 -18.18 27.14
CA ILE A 505 -17.00 -18.83 25.83
C ILE A 505 -16.72 -17.84 24.68
N ASP A 506 -15.77 -18.22 23.81
CA ASP A 506 -15.43 -17.46 22.61
C ASP A 506 -16.47 -17.64 21.49
N CYS A 507 -16.97 -16.51 20.97
CA CYS A 507 -17.73 -16.49 19.72
C CYS A 507 -16.75 -16.29 18.57
N VAL A 508 -16.36 -17.36 17.91
CA VAL A 508 -15.34 -17.31 16.86
C VAL A 508 -16.02 -17.26 15.50
N ARG A 509 -15.72 -16.20 14.74
CA ARG A 509 -16.03 -16.15 13.31
C ARG A 509 -15.03 -17.01 12.53
N PRO A 510 -15.40 -17.50 11.33
CA PRO A 510 -14.42 -18.12 10.44
C PRO A 510 -13.17 -17.28 10.23
N MET A 511 -12.06 -17.96 9.97
CA MET A 511 -10.76 -17.34 9.72
C MET A 511 -10.81 -16.49 8.46
N ASP A 512 -10.47 -15.21 8.62
CA ASP A 512 -10.20 -14.28 7.53
C ASP A 512 -8.68 -14.09 7.44
N PRO A 513 -7.99 -14.65 6.42
CA PRO A 513 -6.54 -14.52 6.30
C PRO A 513 -6.04 -13.07 6.28
N ARG A 514 -6.85 -12.11 5.81
CA ARG A 514 -6.45 -10.71 5.77
C ARG A 514 -6.46 -10.09 7.16
N GLU A 515 -7.54 -10.27 7.90
CA GLU A 515 -7.71 -9.65 9.21
C GLU A 515 -6.99 -10.44 10.30
N ASP A 516 -6.90 -11.77 10.18
CA ASP A 516 -6.38 -12.66 11.22
C ASP A 516 -4.91 -13.02 11.01
N CYS A 517 -4.46 -13.31 9.78
CA CYS A 517 -3.11 -13.85 9.54
C CYS A 517 -2.12 -12.83 8.96
N LEU A 518 -2.58 -11.90 8.10
CA LEU A 518 -1.69 -10.97 7.41
C LEU A 518 -1.26 -9.83 8.35
N ARG A 519 0.05 -9.70 8.57
CA ARG A 519 0.67 -8.68 9.44
C ARG A 519 1.84 -8.01 8.70
N GLY A 520 2.14 -6.75 9.04
CA GLY A 520 3.26 -6.02 8.43
C GLY A 520 4.62 -6.43 8.98
N GLY A 521 5.66 -5.65 8.66
CA GLY A 521 6.96 -5.73 9.32
C GLY A 521 6.91 -5.30 10.79
N ARG A 522 7.93 -5.68 11.56
CA ARG A 522 8.11 -5.22 12.94
C ARG A 522 8.68 -3.79 12.93
N THR A 523 8.02 -2.86 13.61
CA THR A 523 8.57 -1.52 13.84
C THR A 523 8.37 -1.14 15.30
N GLU A 524 9.47 -0.99 16.03
CA GLU A 524 9.45 -0.83 17.48
C GLU A 524 10.74 -0.17 17.99
N PRO A 525 10.62 0.96 18.71
CA PRO A 525 11.65 1.45 19.63
C PRO A 525 11.68 0.60 20.90
N PHE A 526 12.86 0.13 21.27
CA PHE A 526 13.13 -0.61 22.51
C PHE A 526 13.74 0.27 23.60
N LYS A 527 14.45 1.34 23.20
CA LYS A 527 14.95 2.39 24.07
C LYS A 527 14.80 3.75 23.38
N LEU A 528 14.27 4.76 24.08
CA LEU A 528 13.95 6.06 23.47
C LEU A 528 15.13 7.03 23.43
N HIS A 529 16.13 6.87 24.30
CA HIS A 529 17.36 7.68 24.29
C HIS A 529 18.55 6.81 24.69
N HIS A 530 19.66 6.96 23.98
CA HIS A 530 20.93 6.36 24.36
C HIS A 530 22.09 7.24 23.92
N LEU A 531 22.99 7.53 24.85
CA LEU A 531 24.27 8.20 24.62
C LEU A 531 25.37 7.18 24.92
N CYS A 532 26.24 6.90 23.94
CA CYS A 532 27.30 5.91 24.09
C CYS A 532 28.29 6.32 25.18
N ALA A 533 28.70 5.37 26.01
CA ALA A 533 29.94 5.46 26.78
C ALA A 533 31.18 5.40 25.87
N GLU A 534 32.37 5.64 26.44
CA GLU A 534 33.64 5.65 25.68
C GLU A 534 33.97 4.29 25.02
N ASP A 535 33.54 3.19 25.64
CA ASP A 535 33.72 1.82 25.17
C ASP A 535 32.52 1.29 24.37
N GLU A 536 31.52 2.13 24.07
CA GLU A 536 30.32 1.77 23.31
C GLU A 536 30.30 2.39 21.91
N GLU A 537 29.60 1.72 21.00
CA GLU A 537 29.18 2.30 19.73
C GLU A 537 27.77 1.84 19.35
N ILE A 538 27.03 2.71 18.68
CA ILE A 538 25.74 2.36 18.06
C ILE A 538 25.98 1.90 16.63
N LEU A 539 25.38 0.78 16.27
CA LEU A 539 25.45 0.16 14.95
C LEU A 539 24.08 0.19 14.30
N TYR A 540 24.03 0.69 13.06
CA TYR A 540 22.84 0.69 12.22
C TYR A 540 23.08 -0.26 11.05
N ILE A 541 22.38 -1.40 11.08
CA ILE A 541 22.42 -2.44 10.05
C ILE A 541 21.05 -2.64 9.39
N ASP A 542 21.06 -2.99 8.11
CA ASP A 542 19.87 -3.19 7.26
C ASP A 542 20.00 -4.46 6.43
N ILE A 543 18.93 -5.25 6.32
CA ILE A 543 18.92 -6.52 5.58
C ILE A 543 18.85 -6.24 4.08
N VAL A 544 19.83 -6.75 3.33
CA VAL A 544 19.89 -6.61 1.88
C VAL A 544 18.68 -7.30 1.23
N SER A 545 17.67 -6.50 0.87
CA SER A 545 16.44 -6.92 0.18
C SER A 545 15.70 -8.08 0.87
N LEU A 546 15.25 -7.84 2.12
CA LEU A 546 14.55 -8.81 2.98
C LEU A 546 13.41 -9.58 2.29
N TYR A 547 12.47 -8.88 1.64
CA TYR A 547 11.32 -9.56 1.01
C TYR A 547 11.73 -10.44 -0.18
N PRO A 548 12.54 -9.97 -1.15
CA PRO A 548 13.10 -10.83 -2.17
C PRO A 548 13.88 -12.04 -1.61
N TYR A 549 14.65 -11.85 -0.53
CA TYR A 549 15.38 -12.94 0.12
C TYR A 549 14.43 -14.06 0.56
N VAL A 550 13.41 -13.73 1.37
CA VAL A 550 12.49 -14.76 1.89
C VAL A 550 11.66 -15.40 0.78
N MET A 551 11.34 -14.67 -0.28
CA MET A 551 10.68 -15.22 -1.46
C MET A 551 11.55 -16.23 -2.20
N LYS A 552 12.88 -16.01 -2.26
CA LYS A 552 13.84 -16.93 -2.90
C LYS A 552 14.20 -18.13 -2.03
N ALA A 553 14.32 -17.92 -0.71
CA ALA A 553 14.90 -18.88 0.21
C ALA A 553 13.89 -19.78 0.92
N ARG A 554 12.61 -19.39 0.98
CA ARG A 554 11.59 -20.09 1.77
C ARG A 554 10.55 -20.79 0.87
N THR A 555 9.81 -21.71 1.46
CA THR A 555 8.80 -22.53 0.77
C THR A 555 7.41 -21.95 0.97
N PHE A 556 6.57 -21.99 -0.07
CA PHE A 556 5.22 -21.41 -0.04
C PHE A 556 4.14 -22.46 -0.32
N PRO A 557 2.92 -22.28 0.25
CA PRO A 557 1.82 -23.18 -0.05
C PRO A 557 1.32 -22.99 -1.49
N ILE A 558 0.97 -24.10 -2.13
CA ILE A 558 0.34 -24.12 -3.46
C ILE A 558 -0.91 -25.00 -3.44
N GLY A 559 -1.83 -24.80 -4.38
CA GLY A 559 -3.12 -25.51 -4.39
C GLY A 559 -4.12 -25.01 -3.33
N HIS A 560 -5.25 -25.70 -3.23
CA HIS A 560 -6.29 -25.42 -2.26
C HIS A 560 -5.96 -26.08 -0.91
N PRO A 561 -6.28 -25.46 0.23
CA PRO A 561 -6.13 -26.08 1.53
C PRO A 561 -7.32 -26.99 1.86
N ASP A 562 -7.07 -27.96 2.73
CA ASP A 562 -8.11 -28.60 3.52
C ASP A 562 -8.49 -27.67 4.68
N VAL A 563 -9.75 -27.28 4.72
CA VAL A 563 -10.28 -26.39 5.76
C VAL A 563 -10.85 -27.25 6.89
N LEU A 564 -10.08 -27.35 7.98
CA LEU A 564 -10.42 -28.12 9.16
C LEU A 564 -11.00 -27.21 10.25
N THR A 565 -12.04 -27.67 10.92
CA THR A 565 -12.78 -26.96 11.97
C THR A 565 -12.89 -27.85 13.21
N ARG A 566 -13.48 -27.35 14.29
CA ARG A 566 -13.47 -28.04 15.60
C ARG A 566 -13.97 -29.49 15.57
N ASP A 567 -14.90 -29.84 14.69
CA ASP A 567 -15.39 -31.21 14.49
C ASP A 567 -14.31 -32.20 14.08
N THR A 568 -13.31 -31.77 13.30
CA THR A 568 -12.18 -32.61 12.93
C THR A 568 -10.97 -32.40 13.84
N LEU A 569 -10.79 -31.19 14.35
CA LEU A 569 -9.64 -30.81 15.19
C LEU A 569 -9.72 -31.35 16.63
N LEU A 570 -10.92 -31.63 17.13
CA LEU A 570 -11.14 -32.17 18.49
C LEU A 570 -11.36 -33.67 18.55
N LEU A 571 -11.56 -34.34 17.40
CA LEU A 571 -11.48 -35.80 17.33
C LEU A 571 -10.03 -36.17 17.63
N PRO A 572 -9.74 -36.94 18.69
CA PRO A 572 -8.41 -37.03 19.26
C PRO A 572 -7.36 -37.41 18.21
N PRO A 573 -6.45 -36.49 17.82
CA PRO A 573 -5.13 -36.84 17.33
C PRO A 573 -4.26 -37.14 18.56
N ASN A 574 -3.07 -37.72 18.36
CA ASN A 574 -2.16 -38.12 19.45
C ASN A 574 -1.65 -36.97 20.37
N ASN A 575 -2.11 -35.70 20.22
CA ASN A 575 -1.58 -34.51 20.91
C ASN A 575 -2.71 -33.60 21.49
N PRO A 576 -3.11 -33.78 22.76
CA PRO A 576 -4.10 -32.91 23.40
C PRO A 576 -3.54 -31.49 23.65
N LEU A 577 -4.43 -30.50 23.66
CA LEU A 577 -4.11 -29.13 24.08
C LEU A 577 -3.83 -29.06 25.61
N PRO A 578 -3.00 -28.12 26.09
CA PRO A 578 -2.33 -27.06 25.33
C PRO A 578 -1.08 -27.53 24.60
N TRP A 579 -0.81 -26.98 23.41
CA TRP A 579 0.46 -27.20 22.73
C TRP A 579 1.53 -26.30 23.31
N THR A 580 2.65 -26.89 23.71
CA THR A 580 3.77 -26.18 24.34
C THR A 580 5.07 -26.28 23.55
N THR A 581 5.10 -27.11 22.51
CA THR A 581 6.27 -27.34 21.66
C THR A 581 5.83 -27.48 20.19
N PRO A 582 6.71 -27.21 19.21
CA PRO A 582 6.39 -27.30 17.79
C PRO A 582 5.87 -28.68 17.34
N GLU A 583 6.34 -29.76 17.95
CA GLU A 583 6.00 -31.15 17.59
C GLU A 583 4.52 -31.48 17.85
N HIS A 584 3.88 -30.72 18.75
CA HIS A 584 2.45 -30.84 18.98
C HIS A 584 1.61 -30.35 17.78
N ASN A 585 2.14 -29.41 16.98
CA ASN A 585 1.47 -28.89 15.81
C ASN A 585 1.78 -29.73 14.57
N ILE A 586 0.86 -30.63 14.23
CA ILE A 586 0.95 -31.49 13.04
C ILE A 586 0.49 -30.82 11.74
N TYR A 587 -0.06 -29.60 11.82
CA TYR A 587 -0.67 -28.93 10.67
C TYR A 587 0.27 -27.93 10.01
N LYS A 588 0.18 -27.86 8.67
CA LYS A 588 1.05 -27.03 7.85
C LYS A 588 0.24 -26.03 7.02
N GLY A 589 0.13 -24.80 7.52
CA GLY A 589 -0.58 -23.74 6.80
C GLY A 589 -0.93 -22.54 7.69
N LEU A 590 -2.20 -22.12 7.66
CA LEU A 590 -2.73 -21.04 8.49
C LEU A 590 -3.58 -21.62 9.62
N LEU A 591 -3.42 -21.11 10.85
CA LEU A 591 -4.11 -21.61 12.03
C LEU A 591 -4.76 -20.45 12.79
N LEU A 592 -6.07 -20.53 13.01
CA LEU A 592 -6.81 -19.67 13.91
C LEU A 592 -6.81 -20.29 15.31
N VAL A 593 -6.02 -19.71 16.20
CA VAL A 593 -5.69 -20.27 17.51
C VAL A 593 -5.86 -19.23 18.61
N ARG A 594 -6.10 -19.72 19.83
CA ARG A 594 -5.91 -18.92 21.03
C ARG A 594 -4.52 -19.18 21.60
N VAL A 595 -3.72 -18.14 21.69
CA VAL A 595 -2.34 -18.22 22.18
C VAL A 595 -2.22 -17.54 23.53
N GLN A 596 -1.54 -18.21 24.45
CA GLN A 596 -1.12 -17.67 25.73
C GLN A 596 0.40 -17.39 25.70
N PRO A 597 0.83 -16.12 25.86
CA PRO A 597 2.24 -15.76 25.92
C PRO A 597 2.88 -16.12 27.28
N PRO A 598 4.22 -16.27 27.34
CA PRO A 598 4.95 -16.42 28.60
C PRO A 598 4.87 -15.14 29.45
N ASN A 599 5.17 -15.24 30.75
CA ASN A 599 5.14 -14.09 31.68
C ASN A 599 6.20 -13.02 31.34
N PHE A 600 7.33 -13.46 30.80
CA PHE A 600 8.45 -12.67 30.31
C PHE A 600 9.14 -13.46 29.19
N MET A 601 9.95 -12.79 28.39
CA MET A 601 10.79 -13.43 27.38
C MET A 601 12.17 -13.70 27.98
N ASN A 602 12.79 -14.84 27.66
CA ASN A 602 14.12 -15.17 28.15
C ASN A 602 15.19 -14.28 27.50
N GLY A 603 16.18 -13.88 28.29
CA GLY A 603 17.41 -13.21 27.84
C GLY A 603 17.18 -11.96 27.01
N ASN A 604 16.57 -10.91 27.57
CA ASN A 604 16.33 -9.59 26.93
C ASN A 604 15.69 -9.60 25.52
N LEU A 605 15.22 -10.76 25.04
CA LEU A 605 14.59 -10.87 23.74
C LEU A 605 13.21 -10.22 23.76
N PRO A 606 12.81 -9.53 22.68
CA PRO A 606 11.48 -8.94 22.62
C PRO A 606 10.44 -10.01 22.20
N PRO A 607 9.13 -9.79 22.41
CA PRO A 607 8.11 -10.80 22.07
C PRO A 607 8.05 -11.13 20.58
N VAL A 608 7.66 -12.37 20.25
CA VAL A 608 7.66 -12.93 18.89
C VAL A 608 6.38 -12.62 18.15
N LEU A 609 5.22 -12.95 18.75
CA LEU A 609 3.97 -12.99 18.01
C LEU A 609 3.34 -11.58 17.87
N PRO A 610 2.97 -11.18 16.64
CA PRO A 610 2.23 -9.96 16.43
C PRO A 610 0.78 -10.08 16.96
N TYR A 611 0.29 -9.01 17.57
CA TYR A 611 -1.10 -8.85 17.99
C TYR A 611 -1.65 -7.51 17.50
N ARG A 612 -2.84 -7.53 16.90
CA ARG A 612 -3.57 -6.32 16.51
C ARG A 612 -4.52 -5.94 17.64
N THR A 613 -4.30 -4.79 18.27
CA THR A 613 -5.19 -4.25 19.30
C THR A 613 -6.57 -3.92 18.73
N HIS A 614 -7.56 -3.75 19.60
CA HIS A 614 -8.93 -3.39 19.17
C HIS A 614 -9.01 -2.10 18.35
N ASP A 615 -8.08 -1.15 18.54
CA ASP A 615 -7.98 0.08 17.74
C ASP A 615 -7.12 -0.08 16.47
N GLY A 616 -6.76 -1.31 16.12
CA GLY A 616 -6.14 -1.66 14.84
C GLY A 616 -4.61 -1.57 14.80
N ARG A 617 -3.94 -1.19 15.90
CA ARG A 617 -2.47 -1.10 15.94
C ARG A 617 -1.82 -2.47 16.04
N LEU A 618 -0.71 -2.63 15.32
CA LEU A 618 0.15 -3.80 15.45
C LEU A 618 1.10 -3.63 16.63
N THR A 619 1.09 -4.55 17.59
CA THR A 619 1.98 -4.61 18.76
C THR A 619 2.56 -6.01 18.91
N PHE A 620 3.54 -6.18 19.79
CA PHE A 620 4.12 -7.48 20.15
C PHE A 620 4.06 -7.66 21.69
N PRO A 621 2.88 -7.94 22.26
CA PRO A 621 2.67 -7.93 23.70
C PRO A 621 2.80 -9.33 24.34
N LEU A 622 2.88 -9.35 25.67
CA LEU A 622 2.73 -10.52 26.54
C LEU A 622 1.39 -10.55 27.31
N CYS A 623 0.49 -9.62 26.98
CA CYS A 623 -0.89 -9.57 27.46
C CYS A 623 -1.76 -8.74 26.51
N ALA A 624 -2.80 -9.35 25.95
CA ALA A 624 -3.77 -8.65 25.09
C ALA A 624 -4.44 -7.49 25.81
N LYS A 625 -4.99 -7.74 27.02
CA LYS A 625 -5.69 -6.71 27.80
C LYS A 625 -4.81 -5.50 28.12
N CYS A 626 -3.53 -5.70 28.43
CA CYS A 626 -2.59 -4.60 28.64
C CYS A 626 -2.33 -3.81 27.34
N ALA A 627 -2.21 -4.49 26.21
CA ALA A 627 -1.99 -3.84 24.92
C ALA A 627 -3.20 -3.00 24.49
N ASP A 628 -4.42 -3.56 24.59
CA ASP A 628 -5.66 -2.85 24.28
C ASP A 628 -5.87 -1.63 25.18
N ASN A 629 -5.58 -1.75 26.47
CA ASN A 629 -5.69 -0.67 27.44
C ASN A 629 -4.48 0.26 27.46
N ARG A 630 -3.42 -0.03 26.69
CA ARG A 630 -2.11 0.66 26.71
C ARG A 630 -1.53 0.85 28.12
N GLN A 631 -1.62 -0.20 28.92
CA GLN A 631 -1.32 -0.16 30.34
C GLN A 631 0.17 0.13 30.61
N GLN A 632 0.45 1.21 31.34
CA GLN A 632 1.80 1.60 31.79
C GLN A 632 2.17 1.04 33.18
N ARG A 633 1.28 0.25 33.80
CA ARG A 633 1.48 -0.37 35.12
C ARG A 633 1.90 -1.84 34.95
N PRO A 634 2.57 -2.46 35.95
CA PRO A 634 2.81 -3.90 35.95
C PRO A 634 1.52 -4.72 35.70
N CYS A 635 1.65 -5.85 35.01
CA CYS A 635 0.51 -6.67 34.60
C CYS A 635 0.06 -7.62 35.72
N THR A 636 -1.19 -7.51 36.14
CA THR A 636 -1.84 -8.41 37.12
C THR A 636 -2.92 -9.30 36.52
N HIS A 637 -3.20 -9.16 35.22
CA HIS A 637 -4.27 -9.88 34.50
C HIS A 637 -4.10 -11.41 34.51
N GLY A 638 -5.20 -12.16 34.57
CA GLY A 638 -5.18 -13.63 34.53
C GLY A 638 -4.75 -14.19 33.17
N GLU A 639 -4.49 -15.50 33.09
CA GLU A 639 -4.04 -16.17 31.86
C GLU A 639 -5.00 -15.95 30.68
N ARG A 640 -6.31 -16.01 30.95
CA ARG A 640 -7.36 -15.79 29.94
C ARG A 640 -7.31 -14.38 29.35
N GLU A 641 -7.22 -13.36 30.19
CA GLU A 641 -7.12 -11.94 29.78
C GLU A 641 -5.80 -11.62 29.06
N ARG A 642 -4.75 -12.40 29.37
CA ARG A 642 -3.45 -12.29 28.69
C ARG A 642 -3.46 -12.93 27.32
N SER A 643 -4.21 -14.01 27.14
CA SER A 643 -4.35 -14.73 25.86
C SER A 643 -5.19 -13.96 24.84
N TRP A 644 -4.98 -14.24 23.55
CA TRP A 644 -5.80 -13.71 22.46
C TRP A 644 -6.07 -14.74 21.39
N LEU A 645 -7.13 -14.51 20.63
CA LEU A 645 -7.52 -15.27 19.45
C LEU A 645 -7.07 -14.53 18.19
N THR A 646 -6.27 -15.17 17.34
CA THR A 646 -5.88 -14.63 16.03
C THR A 646 -5.33 -15.75 15.14
N GLY A 647 -5.20 -15.44 13.85
CA GLY A 647 -4.58 -16.32 12.86
C GLY A 647 -3.06 -16.19 12.83
N TYR A 648 -2.35 -17.30 12.66
CA TYR A 648 -0.90 -17.33 12.44
C TYR A 648 -0.53 -18.29 11.32
N THR A 649 0.62 -18.06 10.70
CA THR A 649 1.28 -19.10 9.91
C THR A 649 1.83 -20.16 10.86
N HIS A 650 1.85 -21.43 10.45
CA HIS A 650 2.46 -22.49 11.27
C HIS A 650 3.93 -22.19 11.60
N VAL A 651 4.68 -21.53 10.71
CA VAL A 651 6.10 -21.21 10.94
C VAL A 651 6.29 -20.19 12.06
N GLU A 652 5.47 -19.13 12.12
CA GLU A 652 5.56 -18.13 13.19
C GLU A 652 5.07 -18.71 14.52
N LEU A 653 4.02 -19.54 14.47
CA LEU A 653 3.47 -20.18 15.65
C LEU A 653 4.45 -21.18 16.26
N ASN A 654 5.05 -22.05 15.46
CA ASN A 654 6.03 -23.04 15.92
C ASN A 654 7.25 -22.33 16.54
N TYR A 655 7.76 -21.29 15.90
CA TYR A 655 8.87 -20.49 16.45
C TYR A 655 8.53 -19.81 17.78
N ALA A 656 7.26 -19.44 17.99
CA ALA A 656 6.79 -18.92 19.27
C ALA A 656 6.66 -20.00 20.36
N LEU A 657 6.22 -21.22 20.01
CA LEU A 657 6.14 -22.35 20.94
C LEU A 657 7.51 -22.67 21.54
N GLU A 658 8.58 -22.66 20.72
CA GLU A 658 9.98 -22.80 21.19
C GLU A 658 10.37 -21.76 22.25
N ARG A 659 9.71 -20.61 22.27
CA ARG A 659 9.99 -19.46 23.16
C ARG A 659 8.98 -19.35 24.31
N GLY A 660 8.29 -20.45 24.63
CA GLY A 660 7.44 -20.56 25.81
C GLY A 660 6.00 -20.06 25.65
N TYR A 661 5.57 -19.78 24.42
CA TYR A 661 4.15 -19.56 24.12
C TYR A 661 3.40 -20.90 24.20
N LYS A 662 2.09 -20.83 24.46
CA LYS A 662 1.22 -22.01 24.48
C LYS A 662 0.00 -21.79 23.60
N VAL A 663 -0.38 -22.77 22.79
CA VAL A 663 -1.70 -22.78 22.14
C VAL A 663 -2.66 -23.45 23.10
N VAL A 664 -3.64 -22.70 23.58
CA VAL A 664 -4.62 -23.20 24.57
C VAL A 664 -5.93 -23.65 23.93
N ASP A 665 -6.22 -23.18 22.71
CA ASP A 665 -7.40 -23.58 21.95
C ASP A 665 -7.17 -23.41 20.44
N ILE A 666 -7.87 -24.20 19.63
CA ILE A 666 -7.82 -24.19 18.17
C ILE A 666 -9.24 -24.13 17.59
N TYR A 667 -9.42 -23.33 16.54
CA TYR A 667 -10.75 -23.08 15.98
C TYR A 667 -10.88 -23.46 14.52
N GLU A 668 -9.89 -23.10 13.71
CA GLU A 668 -9.87 -23.37 12.27
C GLU A 668 -8.43 -23.52 11.78
N VAL A 669 -8.19 -24.46 10.87
CA VAL A 669 -6.90 -24.71 10.25
C VAL A 669 -7.08 -24.81 8.75
N TRP A 670 -6.28 -24.08 7.99
CA TRP A 670 -6.12 -24.29 6.55
C TRP A 670 -4.84 -25.05 6.34
N ASN A 671 -4.96 -26.37 6.19
CA ASN A 671 -3.82 -27.26 5.99
C ASN A 671 -3.52 -27.41 4.50
N TYR A 672 -2.27 -27.20 4.10
CA TYR A 672 -1.84 -27.35 2.70
C TYR A 672 -0.97 -28.59 2.55
N GLU A 673 -1.39 -29.52 1.69
CA GLU A 673 -0.60 -30.70 1.35
C GLU A 673 0.61 -30.34 0.47
N LYS A 674 0.42 -29.44 -0.49
CA LYS A 674 1.42 -29.12 -1.52
C LYS A 674 2.15 -27.81 -1.23
N TRP A 675 3.47 -27.84 -1.40
CA TRP A 675 4.38 -26.73 -1.10
C TRP A 675 5.46 -26.64 -2.16
N ASP A 676 5.82 -25.41 -2.56
CA ASP A 676 6.83 -25.16 -3.59
C ASP A 676 7.97 -24.27 -3.06
N PRO A 677 9.22 -24.79 -2.98
CA PRO A 677 10.39 -24.02 -2.57
C PRO A 677 10.95 -23.12 -3.69
N ASN A 678 10.50 -23.30 -4.93
CA ASN A 678 11.01 -22.59 -6.10
C ASN A 678 10.02 -21.56 -6.66
N LEU A 679 8.86 -21.38 -6.03
CA LEU A 679 7.75 -20.53 -6.51
C LEU A 679 8.20 -19.16 -7.03
N PHE A 680 9.09 -18.47 -6.29
CA PHE A 680 9.61 -17.16 -6.68
C PHE A 680 11.09 -17.17 -7.06
N ARG A 681 11.78 -18.32 -6.95
CA ARG A 681 13.25 -18.38 -7.06
C ARG A 681 13.73 -17.86 -8.42
N SER A 682 13.14 -18.32 -9.52
CA SER A 682 13.51 -17.86 -10.87
C SER A 682 13.26 -16.35 -11.05
N TYR A 683 12.08 -15.86 -10.61
CA TYR A 683 11.74 -14.43 -10.66
C TYR A 683 12.75 -13.57 -9.89
N VAL A 684 13.04 -13.93 -8.64
CA VAL A 684 13.97 -13.18 -7.79
C VAL A 684 15.38 -13.25 -8.38
N ASN A 685 15.86 -14.42 -8.80
CA ASN A 685 17.19 -14.57 -9.39
C ASN A 685 17.35 -13.68 -10.63
N THR A 686 16.35 -13.62 -11.52
CA THR A 686 16.40 -12.75 -12.69
C THR A 686 16.54 -11.28 -12.30
N PHE A 687 15.68 -10.76 -11.42
CA PHE A 687 15.70 -9.33 -11.11
C PHE A 687 16.82 -8.92 -10.15
N ILE A 688 17.30 -9.81 -9.28
CA ILE A 688 18.50 -9.56 -8.48
C ILE A 688 19.76 -9.60 -9.36
N GLY A 689 19.87 -10.56 -10.28
CA GLY A 689 20.96 -10.62 -11.26
C GLY A 689 21.02 -9.38 -12.15
N LEU A 690 19.87 -8.96 -12.71
CA LEU A 690 19.78 -7.71 -13.48
C LEU A 690 20.14 -6.48 -12.66
N LYS A 691 19.67 -6.40 -11.40
CA LYS A 691 20.02 -5.31 -10.47
C LYS A 691 21.53 -5.27 -10.22
N GLN A 692 22.18 -6.42 -10.07
CA GLN A 692 23.60 -6.50 -9.80
C GLN A 692 24.43 -6.13 -11.04
N GLN A 693 24.14 -6.73 -12.20
CA GLN A 693 24.80 -6.40 -13.46
C GLN A 693 24.70 -4.91 -13.78
N ALA A 694 23.53 -4.30 -13.57
CA ALA A 694 23.30 -2.88 -13.80
C ALA A 694 23.95 -1.94 -12.78
N SER A 695 24.62 -2.47 -11.74
CA SER A 695 25.36 -1.67 -10.76
C SER A 695 26.79 -1.39 -11.20
N GLY A 696 27.29 -2.08 -12.23
CA GLY A 696 28.70 -2.13 -12.57
C GLY A 696 29.52 -3.02 -11.63
N TRP A 697 30.83 -3.04 -11.87
CA TRP A 697 31.78 -3.81 -11.09
C TRP A 697 31.95 -3.21 -9.67
N PRO A 698 31.98 -4.04 -8.61
CA PRO A 698 32.26 -3.55 -7.25
C PRO A 698 33.65 -2.91 -7.11
N ASP A 699 33.77 -2.04 -6.11
CA ASP A 699 35.06 -1.47 -5.72
C ASP A 699 36.03 -2.60 -5.33
N GLY A 700 37.21 -2.63 -5.96
CA GLY A 700 38.21 -3.69 -5.80
C GLY A 700 38.24 -4.74 -6.92
N CYS A 701 37.23 -4.80 -7.80
CA CYS A 701 37.23 -5.70 -8.97
C CYS A 701 37.97 -5.09 -10.17
N VAL A 702 39.28 -4.84 -10.02
CA VAL A 702 40.09 -4.14 -11.03
C VAL A 702 40.70 -5.12 -12.04
N SER A 703 41.30 -6.21 -11.57
CA SER A 703 41.94 -7.22 -12.43
C SER A 703 40.94 -8.26 -12.95
N GLU A 704 41.30 -8.98 -14.01
CA GLU A 704 40.50 -10.12 -14.49
C GLU A 704 40.35 -11.22 -13.43
N MET A 705 41.36 -11.41 -12.59
CA MET A 705 41.32 -12.36 -11.49
C MET A 705 40.31 -11.95 -10.41
N ASP A 706 40.27 -10.66 -10.06
CA ASP A 706 39.29 -10.13 -9.08
C ASP A 706 37.86 -10.27 -9.62
N ARG A 707 37.67 -9.98 -10.90
CA ARG A 707 36.38 -10.14 -11.59
C ARG A 707 35.95 -11.60 -11.60
N ALA A 708 36.83 -12.53 -11.96
CA ALA A 708 36.54 -13.96 -11.94
C ALA A 708 36.22 -14.47 -10.53
N ALA A 709 36.98 -14.02 -9.52
CA ALA A 709 36.73 -14.35 -8.12
C ALA A 709 35.36 -13.83 -7.64
N TYR A 710 35.02 -12.58 -8.00
CA TYR A 710 33.73 -11.99 -7.68
C TYR A 710 32.57 -12.77 -8.32
N LEU A 711 32.67 -13.13 -9.60
CA LEU A 711 31.64 -13.91 -10.30
C LEU A 711 31.46 -15.29 -9.66
N ALA A 712 32.56 -16.00 -9.39
CA ALA A 712 32.53 -17.31 -8.76
C ALA A 712 31.93 -17.24 -7.34
N GLU A 713 32.28 -16.21 -6.57
CA GLU A 713 31.73 -16.01 -5.23
C GLU A 713 30.25 -15.64 -5.27
N PHE A 714 29.84 -14.76 -6.19
CA PHE A 714 28.43 -14.39 -6.35
C PHE A 714 27.59 -15.60 -6.76
N GLU A 715 28.07 -16.44 -7.69
CA GLU A 715 27.41 -17.69 -8.03
C GLU A 715 27.36 -18.66 -6.85
N ARG A 716 28.46 -18.81 -6.10
CA ARG A 716 28.53 -19.70 -4.94
C ARG A 716 27.56 -19.29 -3.83
N VAL A 717 27.44 -17.99 -3.55
CA VAL A 717 26.62 -17.46 -2.45
C VAL A 717 25.16 -17.29 -2.88
N GLU A 718 24.91 -16.74 -4.06
CA GLU A 718 23.56 -16.41 -4.53
C GLU A 718 22.93 -17.50 -5.41
N GLY A 719 23.72 -18.39 -6.01
CA GLY A 719 23.22 -19.30 -7.05
C GLY A 719 22.70 -18.55 -8.28
N ILE A 720 23.30 -17.40 -8.60
CA ILE A 720 22.95 -16.55 -9.74
C ILE A 720 24.20 -16.40 -10.62
N PHE A 721 24.08 -16.84 -11.87
CA PHE A 721 25.10 -16.58 -12.88
C PHE A 721 24.96 -15.14 -13.39
N LEU A 722 26.03 -14.36 -13.31
CA LEU A 722 26.11 -13.02 -13.87
C LEU A 722 26.87 -13.07 -15.19
N ASP A 723 26.30 -12.43 -16.22
CA ASP A 723 26.93 -12.29 -17.53
C ASP A 723 27.98 -11.15 -17.48
N PRO A 724 29.29 -11.44 -17.59
CA PRO A 724 30.35 -10.44 -17.45
C PRO A 724 30.26 -9.33 -18.49
N GLU A 725 29.76 -9.63 -19.69
CA GLU A 725 29.61 -8.66 -20.79
C GLU A 725 28.48 -7.65 -20.52
N ARG A 726 27.58 -7.97 -19.59
CA ARG A 726 26.46 -7.11 -19.20
C ARG A 726 26.68 -6.36 -17.90
N ILE A 727 27.85 -6.53 -17.24
CA ILE A 727 28.17 -5.79 -16.01
C ILE A 727 28.64 -4.40 -16.37
N GLU A 728 27.72 -3.44 -16.29
CA GLU A 728 27.97 -2.03 -16.53
C GLU A 728 27.06 -1.16 -15.66
N THR A 729 27.48 0.08 -15.40
CA THR A 729 26.65 1.01 -14.64
C THR A 729 25.46 1.45 -15.48
N ASN A 730 24.26 0.97 -15.13
CA ASN A 730 23.00 1.30 -15.79
C ASN A 730 21.93 1.64 -14.74
N PRO A 731 21.85 2.91 -14.29
CA PRO A 731 20.96 3.29 -13.20
C PRO A 731 19.47 3.02 -13.50
N GLY A 732 19.05 3.14 -14.75
CA GLY A 732 17.67 2.92 -15.20
C GLY A 732 17.28 1.45 -15.13
N LEU A 733 18.13 0.54 -15.62
CA LEU A 733 17.91 -0.90 -15.49
C LEU A 733 17.96 -1.34 -14.02
N ARG A 734 18.89 -0.80 -13.24
CA ARG A 734 18.98 -1.05 -11.79
C ARG A 734 17.70 -0.63 -11.06
N MET A 735 17.15 0.53 -11.40
CA MET A 735 15.87 1.01 -10.85
C MET A 735 14.73 0.04 -11.18
N ILE A 736 14.60 -0.36 -12.45
CA ILE A 736 13.58 -1.32 -12.92
C ILE A 736 13.69 -2.66 -12.19
N ALA A 737 14.90 -3.21 -12.11
CA ALA A 737 15.15 -4.50 -11.51
C ALA A 737 14.84 -4.49 -10.01
N LYS A 738 15.30 -3.46 -9.28
CA LYS A 738 14.95 -3.24 -7.86
C LYS A 738 13.44 -3.11 -7.66
N LEU A 739 12.77 -2.38 -8.55
CA LEU A 739 11.33 -2.14 -8.50
C LEU A 739 10.53 -3.43 -8.64
N LEU A 740 10.85 -4.24 -9.66
CA LEU A 740 10.18 -5.50 -9.92
C LEU A 740 10.44 -6.53 -8.81
N ALA A 741 11.66 -6.58 -8.27
CA ALA A 741 11.99 -7.46 -7.15
C ALA A 741 11.14 -7.15 -5.90
N ASN A 742 10.99 -5.87 -5.54
CA ASN A 742 10.36 -5.47 -4.27
C ASN A 742 8.82 -5.35 -4.32
N SER A 743 8.23 -5.11 -5.50
CA SER A 743 6.81 -4.71 -5.60
C SER A 743 5.82 -5.88 -5.76
N LEU A 744 6.30 -7.12 -5.88
CA LEU A 744 5.47 -8.27 -6.25
C LEU A 744 4.51 -8.70 -5.12
N TRP A 745 5.03 -9.03 -3.94
CA TRP A 745 4.25 -9.71 -2.89
C TRP A 745 3.06 -8.86 -2.41
N GLY A 746 3.23 -7.54 -2.28
CA GLY A 746 2.17 -6.64 -1.81
C GLY A 746 0.96 -6.63 -2.75
N LYS A 747 1.16 -6.94 -4.04
CA LYS A 747 0.07 -7.04 -5.01
C LYS A 747 -0.78 -8.30 -4.83
N LEU A 748 -0.22 -9.38 -4.28
CA LEU A 748 -0.96 -10.61 -3.93
C LEU A 748 -1.93 -10.39 -2.76
N ALA A 749 -1.74 -9.34 -1.96
CA ALA A 749 -2.60 -8.98 -0.83
C ALA A 749 -3.40 -7.69 -1.07
N GLN A 750 -3.68 -7.34 -2.33
CA GLN A 750 -4.41 -6.11 -2.65
C GLN A 750 -5.76 -6.07 -1.91
N ARG A 751 -6.03 -4.97 -1.20
CA ARG A 751 -7.29 -4.78 -0.48
C ARG A 751 -8.48 -4.71 -1.44
N VAL A 752 -9.61 -5.26 -0.98
CA VAL A 752 -10.93 -5.07 -1.58
C VAL A 752 -11.65 -3.87 -0.98
N CYS A 753 -12.82 -3.53 -1.51
CA CYS A 753 -13.67 -2.43 -1.01
C CYS A 753 -13.00 -1.04 -1.04
N GLY A 754 -12.20 -0.76 -2.08
CA GLY A 754 -11.76 0.61 -2.34
C GLY A 754 -12.95 1.52 -2.63
N THR A 755 -12.79 2.82 -2.36
CA THR A 755 -13.77 3.81 -2.82
C THR A 755 -13.67 3.97 -4.34
N GLU A 756 -14.82 4.00 -4.99
CA GLU A 756 -14.98 4.20 -6.42
C GLU A 756 -15.72 5.52 -6.66
N VAL A 757 -15.35 6.22 -7.73
CA VAL A 757 -16.10 7.40 -8.19
C VAL A 757 -16.99 6.97 -9.35
N ARG A 758 -18.29 7.18 -9.21
CA ARG A 758 -19.28 7.03 -10.27
C ARG A 758 -19.89 8.39 -10.59
N TYR A 759 -20.46 8.51 -11.79
CA TYR A 759 -21.15 9.71 -12.22
C TYR A 759 -22.60 9.38 -12.52
N ALA A 760 -23.51 10.25 -12.11
CA ALA A 760 -24.91 10.23 -12.49
C ALA A 760 -25.21 11.50 -13.29
N LYS A 761 -25.84 11.34 -14.45
CA LYS A 761 -26.25 12.44 -15.35
C LYS A 761 -27.72 12.82 -15.16
N THR A 762 -28.51 11.94 -14.57
CA THR A 762 -29.94 12.13 -14.35
C THR A 762 -30.31 11.78 -12.91
N PRO A 763 -31.43 12.34 -12.38
CA PRO A 763 -31.94 11.93 -11.08
C PRO A 763 -32.17 10.43 -10.97
N ALA A 764 -32.65 9.78 -12.04
CA ALA A 764 -32.89 8.34 -12.04
C ALA A 764 -31.59 7.53 -11.84
N GLU A 765 -30.49 7.90 -12.52
CA GLU A 765 -29.17 7.27 -12.31
C GLU A 765 -28.66 7.50 -10.88
N PHE A 766 -28.90 8.69 -10.31
CA PHE A 766 -28.52 9.00 -8.94
C PHE A 766 -29.32 8.18 -7.92
N HIS A 767 -30.64 8.09 -8.07
CA HIS A 767 -31.51 7.25 -7.25
C HIS A 767 -31.13 5.77 -7.36
N GLN A 768 -30.77 5.28 -8.55
CA GLN A 768 -30.28 3.92 -8.73
C GLN A 768 -29.02 3.64 -7.90
N LEU A 769 -28.10 4.61 -7.78
CA LEU A 769 -26.92 4.47 -6.91
C LEU A 769 -27.27 4.53 -5.42
N LEU A 770 -28.28 5.30 -5.02
CA LEU A 770 -28.75 5.37 -3.63
C LEU A 770 -29.45 4.08 -3.19
N GLU A 771 -30.23 3.48 -4.09
CA GLU A 771 -31.07 2.30 -3.81
C GLU A 771 -30.34 0.98 -4.07
N ASP A 772 -29.16 0.99 -4.70
CA ASP A 772 -28.36 -0.22 -4.96
C ASP A 772 -27.97 -0.90 -3.62
N PRO A 773 -28.49 -2.11 -3.33
CA PRO A 773 -28.26 -2.77 -2.05
C PRO A 773 -26.82 -3.25 -1.89
N THR A 774 -26.02 -3.28 -2.96
CA THR A 774 -24.65 -3.83 -2.99
C THR A 774 -23.57 -2.80 -2.68
N ILE A 775 -23.91 -1.51 -2.67
CA ILE A 775 -22.97 -0.41 -2.44
C ILE A 775 -23.42 0.50 -1.30
N ASP A 776 -22.44 1.12 -0.65
CA ASP A 776 -22.64 2.28 0.22
C ASP A 776 -22.38 3.55 -0.61
N MET A 777 -23.36 4.44 -0.70
CA MET A 777 -23.11 5.81 -1.13
C MET A 777 -22.49 6.58 0.04
N LEU A 778 -21.23 7.00 -0.13
CA LEU A 778 -20.46 7.65 0.93
C LEU A 778 -20.58 9.17 0.88
N ASP A 779 -20.67 9.74 -0.32
CA ASP A 779 -20.59 11.18 -0.57
C ASP A 779 -21.06 11.48 -2.00
N PHE A 780 -21.53 12.71 -2.25
CA PHE A 780 -21.77 13.19 -3.61
C PHE A 780 -21.55 14.70 -3.72
N ASP A 781 -21.15 15.16 -4.90
CA ASP A 781 -21.02 16.58 -5.22
C ASP A 781 -21.68 16.86 -6.58
N HIS A 782 -22.53 17.89 -6.64
CA HIS A 782 -22.98 18.47 -7.90
C HIS A 782 -21.79 19.19 -8.54
N VAL A 783 -21.21 18.59 -9.59
CA VAL A 783 -20.00 19.12 -10.25
C VAL A 783 -20.33 19.93 -11.50
N SER A 784 -21.52 19.74 -12.07
CA SER A 784 -22.16 20.65 -13.03
C SER A 784 -23.68 20.54 -12.93
N GLU A 785 -24.40 21.36 -13.70
CA GLU A 785 -25.87 21.35 -13.77
C GLU A 785 -26.47 19.99 -14.15
N HIS A 786 -25.70 19.15 -14.86
CA HIS A 786 -26.16 17.87 -15.40
C HIS A 786 -25.26 16.70 -15.00
N LEU A 787 -24.45 16.86 -13.95
CA LEU A 787 -23.50 15.84 -13.56
C LEU A 787 -23.25 15.82 -12.05
N ASP A 788 -23.55 14.69 -11.45
CA ASP A 788 -23.27 14.38 -10.06
C ASP A 788 -22.08 13.43 -9.96
N ARG A 789 -21.10 13.81 -9.16
CA ARG A 789 -19.96 12.97 -8.82
C ARG A 789 -20.27 12.23 -7.52
N CYS A 790 -20.51 10.93 -7.61
CA CYS A 790 -20.86 10.08 -6.47
C CYS A 790 -19.65 9.25 -6.03
N VAL A 791 -19.32 9.28 -4.74
CA VAL A 791 -18.32 8.40 -4.13
C VAL A 791 -19.05 7.22 -3.52
N VAL A 792 -18.77 6.03 -4.04
CA VAL A 792 -19.40 4.79 -3.60
C VAL A 792 -18.36 3.80 -3.11
N ARG A 793 -18.79 2.82 -2.33
CA ARG A 793 -17.96 1.68 -1.91
C ARG A 793 -18.80 0.42 -1.96
N LYS A 794 -18.29 -0.66 -2.54
CA LYS A 794 -18.96 -1.96 -2.43
C LYS A 794 -19.03 -2.40 -0.98
N LYS A 795 -20.20 -2.81 -0.55
CA LYS A 795 -20.38 -3.40 0.78
C LYS A 795 -19.54 -4.68 0.90
N PRO A 796 -18.94 -4.97 2.07
CA PRO A 796 -18.03 -6.11 2.24
C PRO A 796 -18.60 -7.46 1.76
N GLU A 797 -19.91 -7.67 1.95
CA GLU A 797 -20.61 -8.91 1.59
C GLU A 797 -20.66 -9.14 0.06
N PHE A 798 -20.56 -8.07 -0.73
CA PHE A 798 -20.62 -8.10 -2.19
C PHE A 798 -19.27 -7.86 -2.85
N ALA A 799 -18.22 -7.63 -2.06
CA ALA A 799 -16.89 -7.37 -2.57
C ALA A 799 -16.23 -8.67 -3.05
N LYS A 800 -15.79 -8.66 -4.32
CA LYS A 800 -14.99 -9.73 -4.91
C LYS A 800 -13.52 -9.32 -4.90
N ALA A 801 -12.66 -10.23 -4.45
CA ALA A 801 -11.23 -10.05 -4.58
C ALA A 801 -10.81 -10.04 -6.05
N PRO A 802 -9.74 -9.30 -6.40
CA PRO A 802 -9.06 -9.52 -7.67
C PRO A 802 -8.65 -11.00 -7.79
N ASN A 803 -8.86 -11.59 -8.97
CA ASN A 803 -8.45 -12.97 -9.26
C ASN A 803 -6.95 -13.24 -9.07
N THR A 804 -6.16 -12.19 -8.83
CA THR A 804 -4.73 -12.26 -8.58
C THR A 804 -4.34 -12.24 -7.10
N ASN A 805 -5.31 -12.14 -6.19
CA ASN A 805 -5.04 -12.18 -4.76
C ASN A 805 -4.69 -13.60 -4.30
N CYS A 806 -3.64 -13.71 -3.50
CA CYS A 806 -3.26 -14.92 -2.78
C CYS A 806 -2.80 -14.52 -1.37
N LEU A 807 -3.76 -14.43 -0.44
CA LEU A 807 -3.52 -13.98 0.92
C LEU A 807 -2.61 -14.92 1.74
N PRO A 808 -2.74 -16.26 1.64
CA PRO A 808 -1.86 -17.18 2.36
C PRO A 808 -0.39 -16.94 2.02
N VAL A 809 -0.04 -16.86 0.73
CA VAL A 809 1.34 -16.61 0.29
C VAL A 809 1.85 -15.26 0.83
N ALA A 810 1.04 -14.21 0.76
CA ALA A 810 1.43 -12.91 1.34
C ALA A 810 1.64 -12.96 2.86
N ALA A 811 0.80 -13.71 3.59
CA ALA A 811 0.97 -13.93 5.03
C ALA A 811 2.30 -14.64 5.31
N PHE A 812 2.64 -15.69 4.55
CA PHE A 812 3.93 -16.38 4.65
C PHE A 812 5.12 -15.47 4.34
N VAL A 813 5.07 -14.65 3.28
CA VAL A 813 6.15 -13.70 2.96
C VAL A 813 6.44 -12.78 4.14
N THR A 814 5.40 -12.19 4.75
CA THR A 814 5.59 -11.28 5.89
C THR A 814 6.03 -12.00 7.16
N SER A 815 5.55 -13.23 7.39
CA SER A 815 5.94 -14.08 8.50
C SER A 815 7.42 -14.43 8.43
N TYR A 816 7.88 -14.94 7.28
CA TYR A 816 9.29 -15.26 7.08
C TYR A 816 10.18 -14.02 7.22
N ALA A 817 9.72 -12.86 6.73
CA ALA A 817 10.46 -11.61 6.88
C ALA A 817 10.64 -11.21 8.35
N ARG A 818 9.59 -11.33 9.17
CA ARG A 818 9.68 -11.06 10.62
C ARG A 818 10.59 -12.04 11.34
N LEU A 819 10.51 -13.34 11.02
CA LEU A 819 11.37 -14.36 11.61
C LEU A 819 12.84 -14.14 11.23
N HIS A 820 13.11 -13.81 9.97
CA HIS A 820 14.48 -13.53 9.51
C HIS A 820 15.10 -12.29 10.20
N LEU A 821 14.31 -11.22 10.41
CA LEU A 821 14.74 -10.11 11.25
C LEU A 821 15.00 -10.56 12.70
N TYR A 822 14.15 -11.43 13.23
CA TYR A 822 14.26 -11.92 14.60
C TYR A 822 15.52 -12.77 14.82
N GLU A 823 15.94 -13.58 13.84
CA GLU A 823 17.22 -14.31 13.87
C GLU A 823 18.41 -13.37 14.13
N TYR A 824 18.41 -12.16 13.56
CA TYR A 824 19.43 -11.14 13.83
C TYR A 824 19.27 -10.46 15.19
N ILE A 825 18.04 -10.25 15.67
CA ILE A 825 17.80 -9.78 17.04
C ILE A 825 18.38 -10.78 18.06
N GLU A 826 18.27 -12.07 17.79
CA GLU A 826 18.87 -13.12 18.63
C GLU A 826 20.39 -13.06 18.61
N GLN A 827 21.01 -12.83 17.45
CA GLN A 827 22.46 -12.63 17.35
C GLN A 827 22.92 -11.41 18.15
N VAL A 828 22.21 -10.27 18.07
CA VAL A 828 22.50 -9.08 18.88
C VAL A 828 22.49 -9.43 20.37
N ASN A 829 21.49 -10.20 20.81
CA ASN A 829 21.39 -10.61 22.20
C ASN A 829 22.51 -11.59 22.61
N GLN A 830 22.88 -12.54 21.75
CA GLN A 830 23.95 -13.52 22.00
C GLN A 830 25.32 -12.86 22.20
N ILE A 831 25.61 -11.78 21.46
CA ILE A 831 26.85 -11.00 21.63
C ILE A 831 26.77 -9.98 22.78
N GLY A 832 25.67 -9.95 23.54
CA GLY A 832 25.46 -9.01 24.64
C GLY A 832 25.17 -7.57 24.21
N GLY A 833 24.71 -7.35 22.97
CA GLY A 833 24.33 -6.04 22.47
C GLY A 833 22.97 -5.58 23.01
N VAL A 834 22.77 -4.26 23.10
CA VAL A 834 21.50 -3.66 23.57
C VAL A 834 20.70 -3.16 22.39
N LEU A 835 19.52 -3.71 22.18
CA LEU A 835 18.63 -3.32 21.10
C LEU A 835 18.03 -1.94 21.35
N LEU A 836 18.13 -1.02 20.39
CA LEU A 836 17.56 0.33 20.48
C LEU A 836 16.28 0.46 19.64
N TYR A 837 16.30 -0.03 18.41
CA TYR A 837 15.21 0.17 17.45
C TYR A 837 15.21 -0.88 16.33
N CYS A 838 14.04 -1.16 15.76
CA CYS A 838 13.91 -1.87 14.50
C CYS A 838 12.82 -1.24 13.60
N ASP A 839 13.03 -1.26 12.27
CA ASP A 839 11.97 -1.01 11.28
C ASP A 839 12.10 -1.96 10.09
N THR A 840 11.25 -2.99 10.10
CA THR A 840 11.03 -3.99 9.04
C THR A 840 12.23 -4.86 8.69
N ASP A 841 13.29 -4.26 8.16
CA ASP A 841 14.53 -4.85 7.67
C ASP A 841 15.78 -4.28 8.37
N SER A 842 15.61 -3.26 9.22
CA SER A 842 16.71 -2.63 9.94
C SER A 842 16.73 -2.91 11.44
N ILE A 843 17.94 -2.94 12.00
CA ILE A 843 18.22 -3.00 13.44
C ILE A 843 19.22 -1.90 13.81
N ILE A 844 18.92 -1.19 14.90
CA ILE A 844 19.85 -0.29 15.57
C ILE A 844 20.12 -0.84 16.97
N TYR A 845 21.39 -1.07 17.31
CA TYR A 845 21.79 -1.63 18.59
C TYR A 845 23.11 -1.05 19.09
N VAL A 846 23.35 -1.14 20.39
CA VAL A 846 24.60 -0.76 21.06
C VAL A 846 25.48 -2.00 21.18
N GLY A 847 26.76 -1.87 20.83
CA GLY A 847 27.78 -2.90 21.04
C GLY A 847 29.05 -2.33 21.65
N LYS A 848 29.84 -3.20 22.30
CA LYS A 848 31.18 -2.82 22.80
C LYS A 848 32.12 -2.52 21.66
N ARG A 849 32.88 -1.44 21.72
CA ARG A 849 33.90 -1.07 20.73
C ARG A 849 34.91 -2.20 20.52
N ASN A 850 35.20 -2.54 19.26
CA ASN A 850 36.05 -3.66 18.86
C ASN A 850 35.62 -5.04 19.43
N GLY A 851 34.40 -5.17 19.94
CA GLY A 851 33.84 -6.42 20.44
C GLY A 851 33.27 -7.30 19.32
N GLN A 852 32.62 -8.40 19.71
CA GLN A 852 31.87 -9.24 18.77
C GLN A 852 30.75 -8.45 18.09
N ARG A 853 30.41 -8.85 16.86
CA ARG A 853 29.43 -8.18 16.01
C ARG A 853 28.48 -9.21 15.41
N VAL A 854 27.31 -8.72 15.01
CA VAL A 854 26.39 -9.48 14.16
C VAL A 854 27.10 -9.77 12.82
N SER A 855 26.80 -10.91 12.20
CA SER A 855 27.35 -11.23 10.89
C SER A 855 26.90 -10.21 9.84
N GLU A 856 27.87 -9.52 9.23
CA GLU A 856 27.64 -8.54 8.18
C GLU A 856 28.01 -9.10 6.79
N GLY A 857 27.36 -8.59 5.75
CA GLY A 857 27.71 -8.90 4.37
C GLY A 857 26.88 -8.16 3.33
N GLU A 858 27.27 -8.30 2.06
CA GLU A 858 26.71 -7.56 0.92
C GLU A 858 25.67 -8.36 0.13
N TYR A 859 25.47 -9.63 0.47
CA TYR A 859 24.60 -10.55 -0.25
C TYR A 859 23.16 -10.57 0.29
N LEU A 860 22.24 -11.09 -0.50
CA LEU A 860 20.81 -11.15 -0.25
C LEU A 860 20.50 -11.81 1.09
N GLY A 861 19.73 -11.10 1.93
CA GLY A 861 19.35 -11.57 3.26
C GLY A 861 20.39 -11.35 4.35
N GLN A 862 21.59 -10.84 4.04
CA GLN A 862 22.61 -10.47 5.01
C GLN A 862 22.39 -9.05 5.55
N MET A 863 23.00 -8.75 6.70
CA MET A 863 23.00 -7.42 7.30
C MET A 863 24.13 -6.57 6.72
N LYS A 864 23.79 -5.40 6.19
CA LYS A 864 24.74 -4.41 5.69
C LYS A 864 24.73 -3.18 6.61
N ARG A 865 25.90 -2.61 6.87
CA ARG A 865 26.00 -1.32 7.59
C ARG A 865 25.45 -0.18 6.75
N GLU A 866 24.53 0.58 7.31
CA GLU A 866 23.93 1.76 6.67
C GLU A 866 24.91 2.94 6.65
N VAL A 867 25.73 3.08 7.70
CA VAL A 867 26.68 4.19 7.86
C VAL A 867 28.11 3.68 8.12
N PRO A 868 28.75 2.99 7.15
CA PRO A 868 30.02 2.28 7.38
C PRO A 868 31.22 3.20 7.65
N SER A 869 31.20 4.45 7.18
CA SER A 869 32.30 5.41 7.34
C SER A 869 32.20 6.29 8.58
N ARG A 870 31.14 6.15 9.40
CA ARG A 870 30.87 7.05 10.53
C ARG A 870 30.52 6.27 11.78
N ARG A 871 30.85 6.86 12.93
CA ARG A 871 30.53 6.31 14.25
C ARG A 871 29.33 7.03 14.85
N ILE A 872 28.30 6.29 15.20
CA ILE A 872 27.10 6.84 15.84
C ILE A 872 27.34 6.92 17.36
N LEU A 873 27.11 8.10 17.93
CA LEU A 873 27.40 8.44 19.33
C LEU A 873 26.13 8.54 20.19
N GLU A 874 25.02 8.92 19.58
CA GLU A 874 23.78 9.17 20.30
C GLU A 874 22.58 8.84 19.43
N PHE A 875 21.55 8.28 20.06
CA PHE A 875 20.30 7.89 19.43
C PHE A 875 19.11 8.44 20.22
N ILE A 876 18.08 8.90 19.51
CA ILE A 876 16.81 9.34 20.10
C ILE A 876 15.63 8.83 19.25
N ALA A 877 14.57 8.35 19.90
CA ALA A 877 13.32 7.96 19.26
C ALA A 877 12.12 8.61 19.95
N GLY A 878 11.32 9.34 19.16
CA GLY A 878 10.03 9.87 19.59
C GLY A 878 8.87 8.90 19.36
N GLY A 879 9.13 7.74 18.75
CA GLY A 879 8.14 6.70 18.46
C GLY A 879 8.50 5.89 17.20
N PRO A 880 7.63 4.97 16.78
CA PRO A 880 7.80 4.22 15.54
C PRO A 880 7.92 5.15 14.32
N LYS A 881 8.96 4.95 13.49
CA LYS A 881 9.28 5.75 12.29
C LYS A 881 9.52 7.24 12.58
N ASN A 882 10.00 7.51 13.79
CA ASN A 882 10.30 8.83 14.31
C ASN A 882 11.55 8.74 15.21
N TYR A 883 12.73 8.84 14.61
CA TYR A 883 14.01 8.74 15.32
C TYR A 883 15.08 9.63 14.68
N GLY A 884 16.15 9.88 15.42
CA GLY A 884 17.35 10.55 14.94
C GLY A 884 18.60 9.99 15.61
N TYR A 885 19.74 10.24 14.99
CA TYR A 885 21.03 9.84 15.55
C TYR A 885 22.12 10.85 15.21
N ARG A 886 23.11 10.97 16.10
CA ARG A 886 24.27 11.85 16.00
C ARG A 886 25.51 11.02 15.76
N HIS A 887 26.36 11.46 14.84
CA HIS A 887 27.49 10.68 14.38
C HIS A 887 28.69 11.55 13.98
N VAL A 888 29.89 10.98 14.09
CA VAL A 888 31.17 11.60 13.71
C VAL A 888 31.86 10.76 12.65
N ASP A 889 32.82 11.33 11.94
CA ASP A 889 33.69 10.54 11.06
C ASP A 889 34.42 9.44 11.86
N ALA A 890 34.39 8.21 11.37
CA ALA A 890 34.91 7.06 12.13
C ALA A 890 36.43 7.09 12.29
N SER A 891 37.14 7.71 11.33
CA SER A 891 38.62 7.72 11.28
C SER A 891 39.22 8.87 12.08
N THR A 892 38.63 10.07 11.97
CA THR A 892 39.13 11.29 12.61
C THR A 892 38.45 11.59 13.94
N GLY A 893 37.23 11.08 14.15
CA GLY A 893 36.39 11.47 15.28
C GLY A 893 35.86 12.90 15.21
N LEU A 894 36.08 13.60 14.09
CA LEU A 894 35.66 14.97 13.82
C LEU A 894 34.43 15.00 12.90
N ASP A 895 33.99 16.19 12.48
CA ASP A 895 32.81 16.39 11.60
C ASP A 895 31.53 15.81 12.23
N GLU A 896 31.09 16.37 13.36
CA GLU A 896 29.85 15.94 13.99
C GLU A 896 28.62 16.33 13.16
N ARG A 897 27.73 15.37 12.91
CA ARG A 897 26.48 15.56 12.17
C ARG A 897 25.34 14.82 12.84
N ALA A 898 24.11 15.17 12.48
CA ALA A 898 22.93 14.46 12.93
C ALA A 898 21.97 14.19 11.78
N GLU A 899 21.29 13.04 11.84
CA GLU A 899 20.25 12.65 10.90
C GLU A 899 18.92 12.47 11.61
N LEU A 900 17.83 12.79 10.91
CA LEU A 900 16.46 12.61 11.38
C LEU A 900 15.62 11.84 10.37
N LYS A 901 14.86 10.87 10.86
CA LYS A 901 13.87 10.10 10.12
C LYS A 901 12.51 10.34 10.76
N ILE A 902 11.79 11.35 10.25
CA ILE A 902 10.46 11.74 10.74
C ILE A 902 9.43 11.56 9.64
N ARG A 903 8.51 10.61 9.85
CA ARG A 903 7.42 10.37 8.89
C ARG A 903 6.48 11.57 8.79
N SER A 904 6.10 11.92 7.55
CA SER A 904 5.05 12.92 7.23
C SER A 904 5.43 14.40 7.34
N PHE A 905 6.68 14.74 7.66
CA PHE A 905 7.16 16.13 7.66
C PHE A 905 8.09 16.37 6.46
N PRO A 906 7.96 17.50 5.74
CA PRO A 906 8.94 17.87 4.74
C PRO A 906 10.21 18.34 5.45
N LEU A 907 11.34 17.67 5.22
CA LEU A 907 12.65 18.06 5.76
C LEU A 907 13.28 19.19 4.92
N SER A 908 12.55 20.30 4.80
CA SER A 908 13.05 21.54 4.19
C SER A 908 14.05 22.23 5.13
N TYR A 909 14.83 23.18 4.60
CA TYR A 909 15.74 23.99 5.41
C TYR A 909 15.00 24.69 6.57
N ALA A 910 13.89 25.39 6.30
CA ALA A 910 13.09 26.04 7.33
C ALA A 910 12.52 25.04 8.36
N THR A 911 12.06 23.86 7.90
CA THR A 911 11.63 22.81 8.84
C THR A 911 12.78 22.34 9.72
N HIS A 912 13.97 22.16 9.16
CA HIS A 912 15.14 21.69 9.90
C HIS A 912 15.64 22.72 10.91
N GLN A 913 15.46 24.03 10.66
CA GLN A 913 15.74 25.06 11.67
C GLN A 913 14.87 24.89 12.92
N LEU A 914 13.60 24.51 12.75
CA LEU A 914 12.64 24.34 13.84
C LEU A 914 12.68 22.93 14.47
N LEU A 915 12.82 21.90 13.64
CA LEU A 915 12.77 20.48 13.99
C LEU A 915 14.08 19.81 13.58
N ASN A 916 15.07 19.93 14.46
CA ASN A 916 16.39 19.30 14.38
C ASN A 916 16.59 18.27 15.52
N PHE A 917 17.74 17.59 15.54
CA PHE A 917 18.04 16.55 16.51
C PHE A 917 17.93 17.03 17.96
N ASN A 918 18.44 18.22 18.26
CA ASN A 918 18.41 18.78 19.61
C ASN A 918 16.99 19.09 20.06
N THR A 919 16.20 19.75 19.21
CA THR A 919 14.78 20.05 19.52
C THR A 919 13.94 18.78 19.67
N MET A 920 14.20 17.75 18.86
CA MET A 920 13.55 16.44 19.00
C MET A 920 13.96 15.76 20.31
N LYS A 921 15.25 15.74 20.63
CA LYS A 921 15.78 15.22 21.90
C LYS A 921 15.08 15.89 23.08
N GLN A 922 15.07 17.22 23.13
CA GLN A 922 14.40 17.98 24.19
C GLN A 922 12.93 17.57 24.34
N LEU A 923 12.17 17.49 23.26
CA LEU A 923 10.77 17.07 23.33
C LEU A 923 10.60 15.64 23.85
N VAL A 924 11.43 14.70 23.42
CA VAL A 924 11.38 13.30 23.88
C VAL A 924 11.74 13.22 25.36
N LEU A 925 12.80 13.92 25.79
CA LEU A 925 13.21 13.96 27.19
C LEU A 925 12.13 14.60 28.07
N ASN A 926 11.59 15.76 27.68
CA ASN A 926 10.53 16.45 28.43
C ASN A 926 9.24 15.63 28.53
N GLN A 927 8.95 14.81 27.51
CA GLN A 927 7.73 14.01 27.46
C GLN A 927 7.84 12.68 28.23
N PHE A 928 9.02 12.06 28.24
CA PHE A 928 9.19 10.67 28.70
C PHE A 928 10.27 10.45 29.77
N ASN A 929 11.06 11.47 30.15
CA ASN A 929 12.06 11.33 31.22
C ASN A 929 11.38 11.42 32.58
N VAL A 930 11.24 10.30 33.28
CA VAL A 930 10.45 10.25 34.53
C VAL A 930 11.29 10.60 35.76
N ASP A 931 12.64 10.58 35.70
CA ASP A 931 13.51 10.68 36.90
C ASP A 931 14.81 11.54 36.79
N GLY A 932 15.02 12.38 35.77
CA GLY A 932 16.31 13.11 35.59
C GLY A 932 16.21 14.64 35.48
N ALA A 933 17.09 15.36 36.18
CA ALA A 933 17.33 16.79 36.00
C ALA A 933 17.75 17.11 34.55
N VAL A 934 17.19 18.19 34.00
CA VAL A 934 17.54 18.70 32.67
C VAL A 934 19.00 19.14 32.72
N ASP A 935 19.82 18.67 31.78
CA ASP A 935 21.20 19.14 31.65
C ASP A 935 21.15 20.62 31.23
N ASP A 936 21.56 21.52 32.13
CA ASP A 936 21.53 22.98 31.96
C ASP A 936 22.56 23.43 30.92
N THR A 937 22.24 23.27 29.63
CA THR A 937 23.00 23.93 28.54
C THR A 937 22.07 24.37 27.42
N ILE A 938 21.14 25.31 27.67
CA ILE A 938 20.31 25.88 26.60
C ILE A 938 20.03 27.37 26.82
N ALA A 939 20.21 28.14 25.75
CA ALA A 939 20.02 29.60 25.66
C ALA A 939 18.53 30.03 25.72
N ASP A 940 18.30 31.22 26.26
CA ASP A 940 17.00 31.81 26.65
C ASP A 940 16.01 32.15 25.51
N ASP A 941 16.37 31.90 24.24
CA ASP A 941 15.66 32.50 23.09
C ASP A 941 14.62 31.59 22.39
N VAL A 942 14.27 30.42 22.94
CA VAL A 942 13.30 29.49 22.32
C VAL A 942 11.94 29.56 23.02
N PHE A 943 10.99 30.28 22.42
CA PHE A 943 9.61 30.33 22.88
C PHE A 943 8.85 29.02 22.56
N PHE A 944 8.59 28.21 23.58
CA PHE A 944 7.76 27.00 23.49
C PHE A 944 6.27 27.33 23.70
N VAL A 945 5.42 26.88 22.78
CA VAL A 945 3.96 26.83 22.98
C VAL A 945 3.57 25.38 23.23
N GLY A 946 3.83 24.88 24.45
CA GLY A 946 3.61 23.48 24.87
C GLY A 946 4.66 22.47 24.34
N ASN A 947 4.50 21.18 24.71
CA ASN A 947 5.37 20.04 24.30
C ASN A 947 5.23 19.69 22.79
N SER A 948 5.25 20.66 21.89
CA SER A 948 5.09 20.44 20.45
C SER A 948 5.77 21.50 19.59
N ILE A 949 6.18 21.12 18.36
CA ILE A 949 6.74 22.05 17.38
C ILE A 949 5.79 22.17 16.18
N GLY A 950 5.32 23.38 15.92
CA GLY A 950 4.52 23.70 14.74
C GLY A 950 5.40 24.01 13.53
N VAL A 951 5.25 23.26 12.45
CA VAL A 951 5.95 23.48 11.18
C VAL A 951 4.94 23.93 10.13
N GLN A 952 5.27 25.01 9.43
CA GLN A 952 4.49 25.52 8.30
C GLN A 952 5.23 25.30 6.98
N PHE A 953 4.51 24.85 5.95
CA PHE A 953 5.07 24.66 4.61
C PHE A 953 3.98 24.78 3.52
N PRO A 954 4.32 25.26 2.31
CA PRO A 954 3.40 25.29 1.19
C PRO A 954 2.95 23.88 0.82
N GLN A 955 1.64 23.69 0.64
CA GLN A 955 1.07 22.43 0.23
C GLN A 955 0.03 22.62 -0.88
N ILE A 956 0.20 21.87 -1.96
CA ILE A 956 -0.80 21.74 -3.02
C ILE A 956 -1.94 20.83 -2.52
N GLY A 957 -3.12 21.42 -2.37
CA GLY A 957 -4.37 20.76 -2.06
C GLY A 957 -5.24 20.57 -3.31
N ARG A 958 -6.24 19.69 -3.17
CA ARG A 958 -7.27 19.45 -4.21
C ARG A 958 -8.63 19.47 -3.53
N THR A 959 -9.61 20.12 -4.15
CA THR A 959 -11.00 20.03 -3.72
C THR A 959 -11.67 18.78 -4.32
N ARG A 960 -12.85 18.42 -3.83
CA ARG A 960 -13.65 17.32 -4.40
C ARG A 960 -14.14 17.61 -5.82
N ARG A 961 -14.25 18.89 -6.19
CA ARG A 961 -14.53 19.39 -7.55
C ARG A 961 -13.27 19.45 -8.43
N SER A 962 -12.19 18.81 -7.99
CA SER A 962 -10.89 18.75 -8.69
C SER A 962 -10.18 20.09 -8.84
N GLN A 963 -10.57 21.14 -8.10
CA GLN A 963 -9.87 22.42 -8.13
C GLN A 963 -8.54 22.30 -7.38
N LEU A 964 -7.47 22.81 -7.98
CA LEU A 964 -6.15 22.87 -7.39
C LEU A 964 -5.91 24.21 -6.70
N TYR A 965 -5.32 24.14 -5.52
CA TYR A 965 -4.93 25.33 -4.74
C TYR A 965 -3.64 25.07 -3.97
N THR A 966 -2.87 26.12 -3.71
CA THR A 966 -1.74 26.11 -2.78
C THR A 966 -2.11 26.88 -1.52
N HIS A 967 -1.82 26.31 -0.36
CA HIS A 967 -2.02 26.97 0.94
C HIS A 967 -0.85 26.66 1.86
N LEU A 968 -0.70 27.46 2.93
CA LEU A 968 0.31 27.20 3.95
C LEU A 968 -0.24 26.19 4.96
N ALA A 969 0.20 24.93 4.85
CA ALA A 969 -0.21 23.88 5.77
C ALA A 969 0.60 23.97 7.06
N ARG A 970 -0.07 23.79 8.21
CA ARG A 970 0.58 23.68 9.54
C ARG A 970 0.47 22.25 10.04
N LYS A 971 1.59 21.66 10.46
CA LYS A 971 1.64 20.37 11.16
C LYS A 971 2.31 20.53 12.52
N GLU A 972 1.80 19.84 13.52
CA GLU A 972 2.39 19.82 14.86
C GLU A 972 3.11 18.51 15.09
N TYR A 973 4.39 18.60 15.44
CA TYR A 973 5.22 17.48 15.85
C TYR A 973 5.09 17.27 17.36
N ARG A 974 4.79 16.04 17.77
CA ARG A 974 4.75 15.59 19.17
C ARG A 974 5.31 14.17 19.27
N PRO A 975 6.22 13.88 20.22
CA PRO A 975 6.62 12.50 20.51
C PRO A 975 5.41 11.66 20.94
N CYS A 976 5.29 10.45 20.40
CA CYS A 976 4.17 9.55 20.68
C CYS A 976 4.65 8.09 20.64
N TYR A 977 4.68 7.45 21.81
CA TYR A 977 5.04 6.05 21.96
C TYR A 977 3.82 5.23 22.42
N GLU A 978 3.43 4.26 21.61
CA GLU A 978 2.21 3.46 21.81
C GLU A 978 2.46 1.95 21.67
N LYS A 979 3.71 1.51 21.88
CA LYS A 979 4.14 0.12 21.62
C LYS A 979 4.39 -0.71 22.88
N GLY A 980 4.55 -0.06 24.04
CA GLY A 980 4.85 -0.74 25.29
C GLY A 980 4.77 0.20 26.49
N ARG A 981 5.36 -0.26 27.59
CA ARG A 981 5.52 0.48 28.85
C ARG A 981 6.87 1.18 28.87
N ILE A 982 6.89 2.47 29.16
CA ILE A 982 8.14 3.24 29.32
C ILE A 982 8.64 3.10 30.76
N MET A 983 9.94 2.89 30.93
CA MET A 983 10.63 2.80 32.22
C MET A 983 11.44 4.08 32.50
N PRO A 984 11.78 4.38 33.76
CA PRO A 984 12.65 5.50 34.17
C PRO A 984 13.87 5.79 33.29
N GLY A 985 14.59 4.76 32.84
CA GLY A 985 15.77 4.87 31.98
C GLY A 985 15.46 4.96 30.46
N MET A 986 14.22 5.30 30.09
CA MET A 986 13.72 5.32 28.70
C MET A 986 13.77 3.98 27.95
N GLU A 987 14.06 2.91 28.67
CA GLU A 987 13.87 1.55 28.19
C GLU A 987 12.38 1.26 28.11
N THR A 988 12.01 0.42 27.16
CA THR A 988 10.61 0.07 26.94
C THR A 988 10.42 -1.42 27.11
N LEU A 989 9.38 -1.77 27.86
CA LEU A 989 8.98 -3.16 28.08
C LEU A 989 7.71 -3.44 27.26
N PRO A 990 7.54 -4.67 26.73
CA PRO A 990 6.31 -5.02 26.05
C PRO A 990 5.13 -5.00 27.02
N PHE A 991 3.94 -4.66 26.50
CA PHE A 991 2.71 -4.72 27.31
C PHE A 991 2.51 -6.11 27.90
N GLY A 992 2.27 -6.19 29.21
CA GLY A 992 2.05 -7.48 29.87
C GLY A 992 3.28 -8.12 30.50
N HIS A 993 4.47 -7.53 30.34
CA HIS A 993 5.68 -8.00 31.00
C HIS A 993 5.51 -8.06 32.53
N ARG A 994 5.89 -9.20 33.13
CA ARG A 994 5.93 -9.40 34.58
C ARG A 994 7.37 -9.56 35.02
N MET A 995 7.76 -8.82 36.07
CA MET A 995 9.11 -8.93 36.63
C MET A 995 9.31 -10.32 37.26
N ASN A 996 10.51 -10.85 37.13
CA ASN A 996 10.89 -12.10 37.75
C ASN A 996 11.10 -11.84 39.26
N ASN A 997 10.47 -12.62 40.14
CA ASN A 997 10.60 -12.46 41.61
C ASN A 997 12.03 -12.73 42.14
N THR A 998 12.98 -13.07 41.27
CA THR A 998 14.40 -13.33 41.59
C THR A 998 15.33 -12.13 41.37
N GLN A 999 14.84 -10.97 40.90
CA GLN A 999 15.65 -9.74 40.76
C GLN A 999 15.31 -8.64 41.78
N VAL A 1000 14.49 -8.95 42.79
CA VAL A 1000 14.20 -8.05 43.92
C VAL A 1000 14.67 -8.69 45.22
N ILE A 1001 15.98 -8.93 45.34
CA ILE A 1001 16.70 -9.05 46.62
C ILE A 1001 18.09 -8.46 46.41
#